data_AF-A0A3M7M8N9-F1
#
_entry.id   AF-A0A3M7M8N9-F1
#
_cell.length_a   1.000
_cell.length_b   1.000
_cell.length_c   1.000
_cell.angle_alpha   90.00
_cell.angle_beta   90.00
_cell.angle_gamma   90.00
#
_symmetry.space_group_name_H-M   'P 1'
#
loop_
_entity.id
_entity.type
_entity.pdbx_description
1 polymer ?
#
loop_
_entity_poly.entity_id
_entity_poly.type
_entity_poly.pdbx_seq_one_letter_code
_entity_poly.pdbx_strand_id
1 'polypeptide(L)'
;MKVHSSLALIPFIGHINALLDADSIVKKYFGNDAPWYRNRIPFFESSDQDITNVYYYRWGIFRAHQRDLGANGFISTEFLDDVGWQTMPWASLNDATGFHLLEGRWCRDRRFKDDYQTFMYSSSSNRRQFSESMATSVWQGYLVDGAATDATKLLDAMQTVYEAWKDSYDTSKGLYSVEPLRDATEYTISSIDASGGQDGFTGGNSFRPSINSYQYANAKAIANLAALKGGLSSIVSTYNSKAAAIKGRVQDALWNSTYEHFIDRFQVNNKYVTYWNFIRGRELVGLVPWTHDLPDDKPEYAKAWSHILNTNQLAGQHGLRTVEPSYQYYMRQYRYQGTKPECQWNGPVWPFQTTQVLTGLANFLDHYSQGAATGTIKASDYVHLLKQYAQLHRNPKTGVLDLEEDYYPDTGLPVVGLQRSNHYFHSGFNDLVITGLVGIRPSTNASIEVNPLADSSISYFRLDRVLYHGREIAVQWDATGSHYGTAGLQIEVDGKVVAKSPKLGRLSAPLSSSAPAAITRKIAKSVQLNSTTAFPKGTTSTNEGTGATYPAIDGRIYFYSEPNAANGWNSPVGNGADIWYQIDFGSTQSVSSAELAFYANAGQGFDVPASYSVQVLNGNTWTAVQGGKYDTALANGITNVAWNTVSSRQVRVVFKPKSGSRVRLVEFKVY
;
A
#
# COMPACT_ATOMS: atom_id res chain seq x y z
N MET A 1 -75.96 -5.52 -14.99
CA MET A 1 -75.48 -4.37 -14.18
C MET A 1 -74.55 -4.90 -13.10
N LYS A 2 -73.25 -4.98 -13.38
CA LYS A 2 -72.21 -5.33 -12.40
C LYS A 2 -70.97 -4.50 -12.70
N VAL A 3 -70.53 -3.79 -11.67
CA VAL A 3 -69.46 -2.80 -11.65
C VAL A 3 -68.12 -3.54 -11.69
N HIS A 4 -67.26 -3.20 -12.66
CA HIS A 4 -65.85 -3.61 -12.62
C HIS A 4 -65.03 -2.50 -11.97
N SER A 5 -64.63 -2.76 -10.73
CA SER A 5 -63.66 -1.94 -9.99
C SER A 5 -62.31 -1.99 -10.69
N SER A 6 -61.81 -0.81 -11.07
CA SER A 6 -60.45 -0.63 -11.56
C SER A 6 -59.50 -0.58 -10.35
N LEU A 7 -58.63 -1.59 -10.20
CA LEU A 7 -57.49 -1.50 -9.27
C LEU A 7 -56.44 -0.59 -9.91
N ALA A 8 -56.21 0.58 -9.31
CA ALA A 8 -55.06 1.40 -9.61
C ALA A 8 -53.80 0.72 -9.05
N LEU A 9 -52.89 0.28 -9.94
CA LEU A 9 -51.51 -0.03 -9.54
C LEU A 9 -50.80 1.29 -9.28
N ILE A 10 -50.52 1.57 -8.00
CA ILE A 10 -49.55 2.58 -7.59
C ILE A 10 -48.16 2.00 -7.89
N PRO A 11 -47.30 2.65 -8.70
CA PRO A 11 -45.92 2.22 -8.81
C PRO A 11 -45.24 2.59 -7.50
N PHE A 12 -44.85 1.58 -6.71
CA PHE A 12 -43.78 1.76 -5.73
C PHE A 12 -42.51 2.11 -6.52
N ILE A 13 -42.24 3.41 -6.69
CA ILE A 13 -40.91 3.90 -7.08
C ILE A 13 -40.03 3.70 -5.84
N GLY A 14 -39.59 2.47 -5.63
CA GLY A 14 -38.41 2.21 -4.81
C GLY A 14 -37.28 3.00 -5.43
N HIS A 15 -36.65 3.88 -4.66
CA HIS A 15 -35.43 4.55 -5.07
C HIS A 15 -34.42 3.46 -5.44
N ILE A 16 -34.10 3.31 -6.72
CA ILE A 16 -32.96 2.50 -7.14
C ILE A 16 -31.75 3.29 -6.65
N ASN A 17 -31.19 2.89 -5.52
CA ASN A 17 -29.90 3.42 -5.06
C ASN A 17 -28.89 3.12 -6.18
N ALA A 18 -28.19 4.17 -6.65
CA ALA A 18 -27.21 4.04 -7.71
C ALA A 18 -26.01 3.24 -7.19
N LEU A 19 -26.01 1.93 -7.39
CA LEU A 19 -24.88 1.06 -7.07
C LEU A 19 -23.90 1.08 -8.24
N LEU A 20 -22.60 1.13 -7.94
CA LEU A 20 -21.60 0.95 -8.98
C LEU A 20 -21.67 -0.50 -9.50
N ASP A 21 -21.65 -0.67 -10.82
CA ASP A 21 -21.63 -1.99 -11.46
C ASP A 21 -20.24 -2.63 -11.25
N ALA A 22 -20.12 -3.34 -10.14
CA ALA A 22 -18.89 -4.00 -9.74
C ALA A 22 -18.35 -4.94 -10.83
N ASP A 23 -19.22 -5.71 -11.50
CA ASP A 23 -18.84 -6.67 -12.53
C ASP A 23 -18.25 -6.00 -13.76
N SER A 24 -18.91 -4.94 -14.24
CA SER A 24 -18.42 -4.14 -15.36
C SER A 24 -17.07 -3.48 -15.03
N ILE A 25 -16.97 -2.90 -13.83
CA ILE A 25 -15.75 -2.22 -13.38
C ILE A 25 -14.57 -3.19 -13.27
N VAL A 26 -14.70 -4.31 -12.55
CA VAL A 26 -13.55 -5.23 -12.40
C VAL A 26 -13.14 -5.84 -13.73
N LYS A 27 -14.10 -6.10 -14.63
CA LYS A 27 -13.80 -6.60 -15.96
C LYS A 27 -13.05 -5.57 -16.80
N LYS A 28 -13.43 -4.29 -16.71
CA LYS A 28 -12.76 -3.17 -17.39
C LYS A 28 -11.30 -3.03 -16.95
N TYR A 29 -11.04 -3.05 -15.64
CA TYR A 29 -9.71 -2.73 -15.11
C TYR A 29 -8.79 -3.94 -14.93
N PHE A 30 -9.34 -5.15 -14.74
CA PHE A 30 -8.56 -6.34 -14.38
C PHE A 30 -8.80 -7.54 -15.28
N GLY A 31 -9.71 -7.45 -16.25
CA GLY A 31 -9.95 -8.50 -17.25
C GLY A 31 -10.28 -9.85 -16.60
N ASN A 32 -9.53 -10.89 -16.99
CA ASN A 32 -9.70 -12.24 -16.47
C ASN A 32 -9.33 -12.39 -14.98
N ASP A 33 -8.61 -11.40 -14.44
CA ASP A 33 -8.18 -11.39 -13.06
C ASP A 33 -9.20 -10.76 -12.09
N ALA A 34 -10.29 -10.23 -12.66
CA ALA A 34 -11.44 -9.65 -11.98
C ALA A 34 -11.98 -10.42 -10.75
N PRO A 35 -12.08 -11.76 -10.74
CA PRO A 35 -12.65 -12.50 -9.61
C PRO A 35 -11.96 -12.24 -8.27
N TRP A 36 -10.65 -11.95 -8.27
CA TRP A 36 -9.94 -11.63 -7.03
C TRP A 36 -10.41 -10.31 -6.42
N TYR A 37 -10.57 -9.27 -7.26
CA TYR A 37 -10.90 -7.90 -6.86
C TYR A 37 -12.34 -7.75 -6.42
N ARG A 38 -13.26 -8.43 -7.13
CA ARG A 38 -14.71 -8.18 -7.04
C ARG A 38 -15.28 -8.16 -5.62
N ASN A 39 -14.74 -9.02 -4.75
CA ASN A 39 -15.19 -9.16 -3.37
C ASN A 39 -14.16 -8.64 -2.36
N ARG A 40 -13.04 -8.08 -2.81
CA ARG A 40 -11.91 -7.65 -1.98
C ARG A 40 -11.75 -6.14 -1.90
N ILE A 41 -12.15 -5.38 -2.92
CA ILE A 41 -11.89 -3.94 -2.95
C ILE A 41 -13.20 -3.13 -2.84
N PRO A 42 -13.16 -1.92 -2.27
CA PRO A 42 -14.18 -0.90 -2.52
C PRO A 42 -14.11 -0.43 -3.98
N PHE A 43 -15.22 0.10 -4.48
CA PHE A 43 -15.34 0.62 -5.83
C PHE A 43 -15.45 2.13 -5.82
N PHE A 44 -14.76 2.82 -6.73
CA PHE A 44 -14.73 4.26 -6.77
C PHE A 44 -14.84 4.80 -8.19
N GLU A 45 -15.67 5.81 -8.37
CA GLU A 45 -15.63 6.65 -9.57
C GLU A 45 -15.78 8.12 -9.19
N SER A 46 -15.24 8.99 -10.04
CA SER A 46 -15.45 10.43 -9.95
C SER A 46 -15.47 11.09 -11.33
N SER A 47 -15.84 12.36 -11.33
CA SER A 47 -15.71 13.25 -12.49
C SER A 47 -14.26 13.45 -12.97
N ASP A 48 -13.25 13.06 -12.18
CA ASP A 48 -11.85 13.05 -12.61
C ASP A 48 -11.38 11.62 -12.96
N GLN A 49 -11.10 11.41 -14.24
CA GLN A 49 -10.71 10.10 -14.76
C GLN A 49 -9.28 9.71 -14.40
N ASP A 50 -8.36 10.65 -14.15
CA ASP A 50 -7.01 10.31 -13.71
C ASP A 50 -7.07 9.69 -12.31
N ILE A 51 -7.78 10.34 -11.38
CA ILE A 51 -7.98 9.80 -10.02
C ILE A 51 -8.67 8.44 -10.07
N THR A 52 -9.73 8.31 -10.88
CA THR A 52 -10.47 7.05 -11.01
C THR A 52 -9.60 5.92 -11.57
N ASN A 53 -8.85 6.17 -12.65
CA ASN A 53 -8.01 5.15 -13.26
C ASN A 53 -6.85 4.73 -12.35
N VAL A 54 -6.23 5.68 -11.65
CA VAL A 54 -5.15 5.38 -10.70
C VAL A 54 -5.67 4.61 -9.49
N TYR A 55 -6.88 4.88 -9.00
CA TYR A 55 -7.49 4.12 -7.92
C TYR A 55 -7.50 2.59 -8.21
N TYR A 56 -7.93 2.21 -9.42
CA TYR A 56 -7.95 0.80 -9.82
C TYR A 56 -6.55 0.24 -10.12
N TYR A 57 -5.68 1.03 -10.74
CA TYR A 57 -4.29 0.64 -10.94
C TYR A 57 -3.57 0.34 -9.62
N ARG A 58 -3.85 1.12 -8.58
CA ARG A 58 -3.27 0.97 -7.24
C ARG A 58 -3.78 -0.25 -6.49
N TRP A 59 -5.02 -0.68 -6.74
CA TRP A 59 -5.45 -2.02 -6.33
C TRP A 59 -4.71 -3.14 -7.10
N GLY A 60 -4.36 -2.89 -8.37
CA GLY A 60 -3.45 -3.73 -9.16
C GLY A 60 -2.10 -3.92 -8.48
N ILE A 61 -1.43 -2.82 -8.12
CA ILE A 61 -0.18 -2.83 -7.35
C ILE A 61 -0.37 -3.59 -6.03
N PHE A 62 -1.38 -3.24 -5.24
CA PHE A 62 -1.64 -3.91 -3.96
C PHE A 62 -1.70 -5.43 -4.13
N ARG A 63 -2.43 -5.93 -5.13
CA ARG A 63 -2.51 -7.36 -5.43
C ARG A 63 -1.15 -7.95 -5.81
N ALA A 64 -0.43 -7.32 -6.73
CA ALA A 64 0.85 -7.83 -7.25
C ALA A 64 1.88 -8.03 -6.13
N HIS A 65 1.79 -7.21 -5.08
CA HIS A 65 2.68 -7.23 -3.93
C HIS A 65 2.20 -8.12 -2.78
N GLN A 66 1.04 -8.80 -2.88
CA GLN A 66 0.62 -9.78 -1.87
C GLN A 66 1.35 -11.10 -2.05
N ARG A 67 2.57 -11.19 -1.50
CA ARG A 67 3.37 -12.42 -1.52
C ARG A 67 2.86 -13.42 -0.49
N ASP A 68 2.55 -14.62 -0.95
CA ASP A 68 2.19 -15.77 -0.11
C ASP A 68 3.45 -16.44 0.42
N LEU A 69 3.57 -16.55 1.75
CA LEU A 69 4.68 -17.22 2.43
C LEU A 69 4.31 -18.63 2.90
N GLY A 70 3.22 -19.20 2.36
CA GLY A 70 2.68 -20.50 2.73
C GLY A 70 2.13 -20.48 4.15
N ALA A 71 2.69 -21.32 5.02
CA ALA A 71 2.26 -21.43 6.41
C ALA A 71 2.48 -20.14 7.23
N ASN A 72 3.36 -19.23 6.76
CA ASN A 72 3.66 -17.97 7.45
C ASN A 72 2.70 -16.83 7.07
N GLY A 73 1.70 -17.09 6.21
CA GLY A 73 0.71 -16.08 5.80
C GLY A 73 1.17 -15.21 4.64
N PHE A 74 0.56 -14.03 4.49
CA PHE A 74 0.89 -13.06 3.44
C PHE A 74 1.69 -11.87 3.97
N ILE A 75 2.53 -11.31 3.10
CA ILE A 75 3.13 -9.98 3.30
C ILE A 75 2.85 -9.09 2.09
N SER A 76 2.99 -7.78 2.28
CA SER A 76 3.14 -6.83 1.17
C SER A 76 4.61 -6.57 0.92
N THR A 77 5.11 -6.90 -0.28
CA THR A 77 6.49 -6.57 -0.70
C THR A 77 6.56 -5.13 -1.20
N GLU A 78 7.74 -4.54 -1.21
CA GLU A 78 7.98 -3.20 -1.75
C GLU A 78 8.36 -3.24 -3.24
N PHE A 79 9.25 -4.16 -3.59
CA PHE A 79 9.64 -4.48 -4.97
C PHE A 79 8.91 -5.75 -5.46
N LEU A 80 8.68 -5.85 -6.76
CA LEU A 80 8.17 -7.07 -7.38
C LEU A 80 9.19 -8.20 -7.26
N ASP A 81 10.43 -7.91 -7.66
CA ASP A 81 11.56 -8.83 -7.64
C ASP A 81 12.33 -8.77 -6.31
N ASP A 82 13.09 -9.83 -6.03
CA ASP A 82 13.99 -9.86 -4.87
C ASP A 82 15.14 -8.85 -5.05
N VAL A 83 15.36 -7.99 -4.05
CA VAL A 83 16.47 -7.01 -4.00
C VAL A 83 17.51 -7.37 -2.93
N GLY A 84 18.75 -6.89 -3.10
CA GLY A 84 19.88 -7.31 -2.27
C GLY A 84 19.83 -6.87 -0.80
N TRP A 85 18.99 -5.89 -0.45
CA TRP A 85 18.85 -5.34 0.90
C TRP A 85 17.58 -5.78 1.63
N GLN A 86 16.76 -6.64 1.03
CA GLN A 86 15.57 -7.15 1.68
C GLN A 86 15.89 -8.16 2.78
N THR A 87 14.95 -8.34 3.72
CA THR A 87 15.04 -9.42 4.70
C THR A 87 14.77 -10.75 4.00
N MET A 88 15.82 -11.55 3.82
CA MET A 88 15.76 -12.88 3.23
C MET A 88 15.25 -13.93 4.23
N PRO A 89 14.50 -14.95 3.79
CA PRO A 89 14.05 -15.22 2.41
C PRO A 89 12.71 -14.54 2.05
N TRP A 90 12.19 -13.65 2.89
CA TRP A 90 10.80 -13.21 2.84
C TRP A 90 10.50 -12.13 1.80
N ALA A 91 11.50 -11.36 1.37
CA ALA A 91 11.32 -10.12 0.60
C ALA A 91 10.60 -9.02 1.39
N SER A 92 10.88 -8.95 2.69
CA SER A 92 10.32 -7.95 3.58
C SER A 92 11.26 -6.75 3.73
N LEU A 93 10.69 -5.56 3.63
CA LEU A 93 11.29 -4.26 3.94
C LEU A 93 10.28 -3.49 4.82
N ASN A 94 10.75 -2.84 5.89
CA ASN A 94 9.86 -2.32 6.94
C ASN A 94 9.49 -0.84 6.79
N ASP A 95 10.25 -0.08 6.01
CA ASP A 95 10.01 1.30 5.60
C ASP A 95 8.63 1.51 4.96
N ALA A 96 8.22 0.59 4.08
CA ALA A 96 6.94 0.66 3.37
C ALA A 96 5.72 0.25 4.21
N THR A 97 5.93 -0.41 5.36
CA THR A 97 4.87 -1.12 6.11
C THR A 97 3.69 -0.25 6.46
N GLY A 98 3.95 1.02 6.82
CA GLY A 98 2.89 1.96 7.17
C GLY A 98 1.94 2.20 6.00
N PHE A 99 2.47 2.44 4.81
CA PHE A 99 1.66 2.64 3.60
C PHE A 99 0.90 1.37 3.22
N HIS A 100 1.57 0.22 3.26
CA HIS A 100 0.95 -1.07 2.94
C HIS A 100 -0.26 -1.37 3.83
N LEU A 101 -0.15 -1.15 5.14
CA LEU A 101 -1.25 -1.37 6.08
C LEU A 101 -2.36 -0.33 5.91
N LEU A 102 -2.03 0.94 5.64
CA LEU A 102 -3.02 1.99 5.41
C LEU A 102 -3.75 1.85 4.07
N GLU A 103 -3.09 1.36 3.03
CA GLU A 103 -3.73 1.03 1.75
C GLU A 103 -4.59 -0.24 1.90
N GLY A 104 -4.01 -1.28 2.52
CA GLY A 104 -4.61 -2.60 2.68
C GLY A 104 -5.74 -2.68 3.72
N ARG A 105 -5.88 -1.71 4.63
CA ARG A 105 -6.99 -1.70 5.62
C ARG A 105 -8.37 -1.61 4.98
N TRP A 106 -8.45 -1.14 3.73
CA TRP A 106 -9.68 -1.06 2.95
C TRP A 106 -10.00 -2.34 2.19
N CYS A 107 -9.05 -3.30 2.14
CA CYS A 107 -9.30 -4.61 1.59
C CYS A 107 -10.28 -5.36 2.49
N ARG A 108 -11.37 -5.85 1.91
CA ARG A 108 -12.44 -6.59 2.58
C ARG A 108 -11.95 -7.96 3.06
N ASP A 109 -10.91 -8.51 2.42
CA ASP A 109 -10.22 -9.72 2.87
C ASP A 109 -9.15 -9.35 3.89
N ARG A 110 -9.55 -9.40 5.17
CA ARG A 110 -8.72 -9.01 6.31
C ARG A 110 -7.44 -9.84 6.45
N ARG A 111 -7.33 -10.99 5.77
CA ARG A 111 -6.15 -11.86 5.84
C ARG A 111 -4.87 -11.12 5.48
N PHE A 112 -4.89 -10.33 4.40
CA PHE A 112 -3.69 -9.64 3.92
C PHE A 112 -3.13 -8.68 4.96
N LYS A 113 -4.01 -7.90 5.60
CA LYS A 113 -3.62 -7.01 6.70
C LYS A 113 -3.17 -7.81 7.92
N ASP A 114 -3.96 -8.78 8.38
CA ASP A 114 -3.71 -9.50 9.64
C ASP A 114 -2.45 -10.37 9.60
N ASP A 115 -2.25 -11.11 8.50
CA ASP A 115 -1.06 -11.93 8.33
C ASP A 115 0.19 -11.02 8.21
N TYR A 116 0.10 -9.90 7.47
CA TYR A 116 1.24 -8.99 7.29
C TYR A 116 1.65 -8.29 8.59
N GLN A 117 0.71 -7.69 9.34
CA GLN A 117 1.03 -7.08 10.63
C GLN A 117 1.60 -8.10 11.62
N THR A 118 1.09 -9.34 11.59
CA THR A 118 1.59 -10.42 12.46
C THR A 118 3.02 -10.80 12.07
N PHE A 119 3.31 -10.92 10.77
CA PHE A 119 4.65 -11.18 10.26
C PHE A 119 5.63 -10.06 10.64
N MET A 120 5.25 -8.79 10.46
CA MET A 120 6.11 -7.65 10.75
C MET A 120 6.51 -7.54 12.23
N TYR A 121 5.65 -8.02 13.13
CA TYR A 121 5.98 -8.11 14.56
C TYR A 121 6.58 -9.46 14.99
N SER A 122 6.71 -10.43 14.08
CA SER A 122 7.31 -11.74 14.34
C SER A 122 8.85 -11.66 14.40
N SER A 123 9.50 -12.70 14.94
CA SER A 123 10.97 -12.79 14.96
C SER A 123 11.62 -12.95 13.58
N SER A 124 10.82 -13.21 12.54
CA SER A 124 11.31 -13.41 11.17
C SER A 124 11.45 -12.11 10.37
N SER A 125 10.87 -11.01 10.83
CA SER A 125 10.97 -9.69 10.19
C SER A 125 12.09 -8.84 10.77
N ASN A 126 12.76 -8.03 9.93
CA ASN A 126 13.63 -6.96 10.39
C ASN A 126 12.80 -5.71 10.72
N ARG A 127 12.48 -5.56 12.00
CA ARG A 127 11.49 -4.57 12.47
C ARG A 127 12.02 -3.13 12.57
N ARG A 128 13.33 -2.95 12.39
CA ARG A 128 14.03 -1.65 12.56
C ARG A 128 15.15 -1.45 11.54
N GLN A 129 15.06 -2.09 10.36
CA GLN A 129 15.99 -1.81 9.26
C GLN A 129 15.93 -0.32 8.94
N PHE A 130 14.70 0.17 8.80
CA PHE A 130 14.35 1.57 8.65
C PHE A 130 13.50 2.05 9.84
N SER A 131 13.41 3.37 9.99
CA SER A 131 12.46 4.05 10.86
C SER A 131 11.03 3.66 10.47
N GLU A 132 10.11 3.66 11.44
CA GLU A 132 8.82 3.01 11.23
C GLU A 132 7.68 3.61 12.05
N SER A 133 6.47 3.55 11.48
CA SER A 133 5.19 3.93 12.08
C SER A 133 4.20 2.74 12.10
N MET A 134 4.71 1.53 12.35
CA MET A 134 3.93 0.29 12.25
C MET A 134 2.81 0.21 13.30
N ALA A 135 3.06 0.63 14.55
CA ALA A 135 2.07 0.50 15.62
C ALA A 135 0.86 1.42 15.37
N THR A 136 1.11 2.65 14.91
CA THR A 136 0.02 3.55 14.49
C THR A 136 -0.74 3.00 13.29
N SER A 137 -0.07 2.33 12.35
CA SER A 137 -0.73 1.74 11.19
C SER A 137 -1.64 0.56 11.56
N VAL A 138 -1.26 -0.26 12.56
CA VAL A 138 -2.15 -1.29 13.13
C VAL A 138 -3.36 -0.66 13.82
N TRP A 139 -3.15 0.38 14.62
CA TRP A 139 -4.25 1.12 15.26
C TRP A 139 -5.23 1.69 14.21
N GLN A 140 -4.71 2.33 13.16
CA GLN A 140 -5.48 2.88 12.05
C GLN A 140 -6.22 1.80 11.26
N GLY A 141 -5.68 0.58 11.16
CA GLY A 141 -6.36 -0.57 10.61
C GLY A 141 -7.54 -1.05 11.48
N TYR A 142 -7.37 -1.03 12.81
CA TYR A 142 -8.43 -1.34 13.77
C TYR A 142 -9.57 -0.31 13.72
N LEU A 143 -9.26 0.98 13.54
CA LEU A 143 -10.29 2.01 13.39
C LEU A 143 -11.21 1.78 12.19
N VAL A 144 -10.78 0.99 11.19
CA VAL A 144 -11.58 0.65 10.01
C VAL A 144 -12.35 -0.66 10.21
N ASP A 145 -11.71 -1.75 10.61
CA ASP A 145 -12.40 -3.05 10.64
C ASP A 145 -13.03 -3.40 12.00
N GLY A 146 -12.66 -2.71 13.08
CA GLY A 146 -13.13 -2.99 14.44
C GLY A 146 -12.53 -4.27 15.06
N ALA A 147 -11.49 -4.85 14.48
CA ALA A 147 -10.90 -6.12 14.90
C ALA A 147 -9.97 -6.00 16.12
N ALA A 148 -10.55 -5.77 17.30
CA ALA A 148 -9.79 -5.52 18.53
C ALA A 148 -8.78 -6.63 18.88
N THR A 149 -9.16 -7.90 18.74
CA THR A 149 -8.27 -9.04 19.05
C THR A 149 -7.04 -9.08 18.15
N ASP A 150 -7.18 -8.75 16.87
CA ASP A 150 -6.07 -8.77 15.92
C ASP A 150 -5.05 -7.67 16.18
N ALA A 151 -5.50 -6.50 16.64
CA ALA A 151 -4.61 -5.41 17.00
C ALA A 151 -3.97 -5.61 18.39
N THR A 152 -4.77 -6.00 19.40
CA THR A 152 -4.30 -6.08 20.79
C THR A 152 -3.39 -7.28 21.07
N LYS A 153 -3.43 -8.34 20.25
CA LYS A 153 -2.48 -9.47 20.34
C LYS A 153 -1.02 -9.06 20.05
N LEU A 154 -0.81 -7.96 19.35
CA LEU A 154 0.52 -7.47 18.95
C LEU A 154 1.14 -6.51 19.97
N LEU A 155 0.40 -6.12 21.02
CA LEU A 155 0.78 -5.05 21.95
C LEU A 155 2.15 -5.27 22.61
N ASP A 156 2.48 -6.51 22.99
CA ASP A 156 3.76 -6.82 23.64
C ASP A 156 4.94 -6.71 22.65
N ALA A 157 4.73 -7.13 21.40
CA ALA A 157 5.72 -6.99 20.34
C ALA A 157 5.92 -5.52 19.94
N MET A 158 4.84 -4.72 19.90
CA MET A 158 4.92 -3.27 19.67
C MET A 158 5.77 -2.57 20.73
N GLN A 159 5.54 -2.87 22.02
CA GLN A 159 6.36 -2.34 23.11
C GLN A 159 7.83 -2.75 22.97
N THR A 160 8.08 -4.01 22.60
CA THR A 160 9.44 -4.50 22.36
C THR A 160 10.16 -3.72 21.25
N VAL A 161 9.48 -3.47 20.13
CA VAL A 161 10.04 -2.68 19.01
C VAL A 161 10.29 -1.23 19.44
N TYR A 162 9.30 -0.60 20.09
CA TYR A 162 9.40 0.77 20.57
C TYR A 162 10.60 0.96 21.50
N GLU A 163 10.73 0.10 22.53
CA GLU A 163 11.82 0.22 23.51
C GLU A 163 13.19 -0.13 22.92
N ALA A 164 13.24 -0.88 21.81
CA ALA A 164 14.50 -1.15 21.11
C ALA A 164 15.09 0.10 20.45
N TRP A 165 14.26 1.08 20.05
CA TRP A 165 14.71 2.37 19.50
C TRP A 165 15.44 3.28 20.50
N LYS A 166 15.58 2.88 21.78
CA LYS A 166 16.38 3.61 22.77
C LYS A 166 17.84 3.81 22.34
N ASP A 167 18.37 2.95 21.47
CA ASP A 167 19.71 3.07 20.89
C ASP A 167 19.86 4.27 19.94
N SER A 168 18.74 4.82 19.49
CA SER A 168 18.65 5.98 18.59
C SER A 168 18.11 7.22 19.32
N TYR A 169 17.86 7.15 20.63
CA TYR A 169 17.29 8.24 21.43
C TYR A 169 18.36 8.97 22.25
N ASP A 170 18.54 10.26 22.01
CA ASP A 170 19.43 11.12 22.80
C ASP A 170 18.65 11.68 24.00
N THR A 171 18.93 11.16 25.20
CA THR A 171 18.26 11.58 26.43
C THR A 171 18.56 13.03 26.82
N SER A 172 19.71 13.58 26.42
CA SER A 172 20.06 14.98 26.68
C SER A 172 19.28 15.96 25.80
N LYS A 173 18.81 15.48 24.63
CA LYS A 173 18.02 16.25 23.69
C LYS A 173 16.54 15.88 23.67
N GLY A 174 16.15 14.74 24.24
CA GLY A 174 14.77 14.26 24.21
C GLY A 174 14.26 13.96 22.80
N LEU A 175 15.15 13.58 21.87
CA LEU A 175 14.82 13.33 20.47
C LEU A 175 15.52 12.07 19.97
N TYR A 176 14.88 11.41 19.02
CA TYR A 176 15.46 10.35 18.22
C TYR A 176 16.28 10.92 17.08
N SER A 177 17.41 10.27 16.76
CA SER A 177 18.25 10.59 15.61
C SER A 177 18.61 9.34 14.83
N VAL A 178 18.57 9.44 13.50
CA VAL A 178 19.01 8.39 12.57
C VAL A 178 19.79 9.01 11.42
N GLU A 179 20.60 8.21 10.75
CA GLU A 179 21.08 8.58 9.43
C GLU A 179 19.92 8.53 8.41
N PRO A 180 19.95 9.35 7.35
CA PRO A 180 18.86 9.42 6.38
C PRO A 180 18.59 8.10 5.64
N LEU A 181 19.61 7.28 5.40
CA LEU A 181 19.44 5.94 4.81
C LEU A 181 18.53 5.04 5.69
N ARG A 182 18.70 5.10 7.02
CA ARG A 182 17.83 4.38 7.97
C ARG A 182 16.43 5.01 8.09
N ASP A 183 16.17 6.10 7.42
CA ASP A 183 14.85 6.72 7.30
C ASP A 183 14.23 6.49 5.90
N ALA A 184 14.88 5.64 5.08
CA ALA A 184 14.58 5.41 3.67
C ALA A 184 14.68 6.68 2.80
N THR A 185 15.56 7.62 3.18
CA THR A 185 15.75 8.92 2.50
C THR A 185 17.23 9.26 2.31
N GLU A 186 18.01 8.42 1.65
CA GLU A 186 19.43 8.69 1.35
C GLU A 186 19.67 9.97 0.51
N TYR A 187 20.82 10.61 0.67
CA TYR A 187 21.16 11.88 0.01
C TYR A 187 20.26 13.08 0.41
N THR A 188 19.84 13.17 1.67
CA THR A 188 19.26 14.42 2.22
C THR A 188 20.33 15.49 2.43
N ILE A 189 19.91 16.73 2.71
CA ILE A 189 20.81 17.84 3.08
C ILE A 189 21.77 17.42 4.21
N SER A 190 21.28 16.67 5.22
CA SER A 190 22.11 16.33 6.38
C SER A 190 23.29 15.42 6.01
N SER A 191 23.05 14.35 5.25
CA SER A 191 24.10 13.42 4.79
C SER A 191 25.07 14.09 3.81
N ILE A 192 24.54 14.90 2.89
CA ILE A 192 25.35 15.60 1.89
C ILE A 192 26.25 16.65 2.54
N ASP A 193 25.71 17.47 3.43
CA ASP A 193 26.51 18.51 4.09
C ASP A 193 27.55 17.90 5.04
N ALA A 194 27.19 16.83 5.76
CA ALA A 194 28.12 16.14 6.65
C ALA A 194 29.31 15.51 5.91
N SER A 195 29.18 15.22 4.61
CA SER A 195 30.27 14.74 3.74
C SER A 195 31.09 15.87 3.11
N GLY A 196 30.70 17.14 3.30
CA GLY A 196 31.26 18.27 2.56
C GLY A 196 30.82 18.33 1.10
N GLY A 197 29.66 17.75 0.78
CA GLY A 197 29.07 17.74 -0.56
C GLY A 197 29.68 16.70 -1.51
N GLN A 198 30.44 15.73 -1.02
CA GLN A 198 31.14 14.73 -1.85
C GLN A 198 30.34 13.43 -2.03
N ASP A 199 29.48 13.12 -1.06
CA ASP A 199 28.61 11.94 -1.03
C ASP A 199 27.34 12.28 -0.22
N GLY A 200 26.43 11.33 -0.04
CA GLY A 200 25.29 11.42 0.87
C GLY A 200 24.58 10.07 1.08
N PHE A 201 25.17 8.96 0.65
CA PHE A 201 24.52 7.65 0.79
C PHE A 201 24.42 7.20 2.25
N THR A 202 25.46 7.45 3.05
CA THR A 202 25.52 7.07 4.47
C THR A 202 25.93 8.26 5.35
N GLY A 203 25.71 8.14 6.66
CA GLY A 203 26.10 9.15 7.63
C GLY A 203 25.16 10.35 7.69
N GLY A 204 25.62 11.44 8.32
CA GLY A 204 24.79 12.63 8.53
C GLY A 204 23.60 12.41 9.45
N ASN A 205 23.78 11.59 10.50
CA ASN A 205 22.77 11.40 11.54
C ASN A 205 22.20 12.75 12.00
N SER A 206 20.88 12.85 12.00
CA SER A 206 20.16 14.04 12.39
C SER A 206 18.95 13.71 13.24
N PHE A 207 18.55 14.66 14.07
CA PHE A 207 17.25 14.68 14.74
C PHE A 207 16.20 15.10 13.72
N ARG A 208 15.55 14.11 13.09
CA ARG A 208 14.64 14.31 11.95
C ARG A 208 13.18 14.47 12.39
N PRO A 209 12.38 15.32 11.74
CA PRO A 209 10.92 15.38 11.96
C PRO A 209 10.22 14.03 11.73
N SER A 210 10.70 13.20 10.80
CA SER A 210 10.17 11.86 10.48
C SER A 210 10.16 10.91 11.68
N ILE A 211 11.31 10.35 12.07
CA ILE A 211 11.40 9.33 13.13
C ILE A 211 10.78 9.81 14.45
N ASN A 212 10.91 11.09 14.79
CA ASN A 212 10.29 11.63 16.00
C ASN A 212 8.75 11.64 15.88
N SER A 213 8.20 11.98 14.71
CA SER A 213 6.76 11.87 14.46
C SER A 213 6.29 10.42 14.45
N TYR A 214 7.09 9.49 13.92
CA TYR A 214 6.76 8.07 13.93
C TYR A 214 6.74 7.49 15.35
N GLN A 215 7.74 7.81 16.18
CA GLN A 215 7.77 7.39 17.58
C GLN A 215 6.65 8.04 18.40
N TYR A 216 6.33 9.32 18.15
CA TYR A 216 5.14 9.95 18.73
C TYR A 216 3.86 9.14 18.41
N ALA A 217 3.66 8.82 17.13
CA ALA A 217 2.47 8.12 16.67
C ALA A 217 2.39 6.68 17.22
N ASN A 218 3.52 5.97 17.22
CA ASN A 218 3.61 4.62 17.77
C ASN A 218 3.34 4.61 19.28
N ALA A 219 3.83 5.58 20.04
CA ALA A 219 3.51 5.71 21.46
C ALA A 219 2.02 5.93 21.70
N LYS A 220 1.39 6.83 20.91
CA LYS A 220 -0.06 7.05 20.96
C LYS A 220 -0.84 5.76 20.66
N ALA A 221 -0.43 5.02 19.64
CA ALA A 221 -1.07 3.77 19.25
C ALA A 221 -0.97 2.69 20.33
N ILE A 222 0.20 2.52 20.94
CA ILE A 222 0.41 1.58 22.05
C ILE A 222 -0.48 1.96 23.23
N ALA A 223 -0.55 3.24 23.60
CA ALA A 223 -1.44 3.70 24.66
C ALA A 223 -2.92 3.43 24.34
N ASN A 224 -3.36 3.69 23.11
CA ASN A 224 -4.74 3.44 22.67
C ASN A 224 -5.09 1.94 22.69
N LEU A 225 -4.19 1.07 22.22
CA LEU A 225 -4.40 -0.38 22.22
C LEU A 225 -4.34 -0.97 23.65
N ALA A 226 -3.49 -0.43 24.52
CA ALA A 226 -3.47 -0.81 25.94
C ALA A 226 -4.77 -0.43 26.65
N ALA A 227 -5.30 0.76 26.36
CA ALA A 227 -6.61 1.20 26.86
C ALA A 227 -7.74 0.29 26.34
N LEU A 228 -7.72 -0.05 25.05
CA LEU A 228 -8.67 -0.96 24.42
C LEU A 228 -8.65 -2.36 25.04
N LYS A 229 -7.46 -2.91 25.33
CA LYS A 229 -7.29 -4.24 25.95
C LYS A 229 -7.78 -4.27 27.41
N GLY A 230 -7.74 -3.14 28.10
CA GLY A 230 -8.13 -3.01 29.51
C GLY A 230 -7.08 -3.55 30.49
N GLY A 231 -7.12 -3.10 31.75
CA GLY A 231 -6.22 -3.57 32.81
C GLY A 231 -4.75 -3.10 32.72
N LEU A 232 -4.43 -2.19 31.81
CA LEU A 232 -3.04 -1.75 31.50
C LEU A 232 -2.81 -0.25 31.73
N SER A 233 -3.37 0.32 32.80
CA SER A 233 -3.33 1.77 33.08
C SER A 233 -1.91 2.34 33.17
N SER A 234 -0.94 1.58 33.68
CA SER A 234 0.47 1.99 33.73
C SER A 234 1.05 2.16 32.33
N ILE A 235 0.81 1.21 31.41
CA ILE A 235 1.25 1.28 30.01
C ILE A 235 0.63 2.48 29.32
N VAL A 236 -0.68 2.70 29.50
CA VAL A 236 -1.39 3.86 28.95
C VAL A 236 -0.72 5.17 29.39
N SER A 237 -0.43 5.31 30.69
CA SER A 237 0.21 6.50 31.25
C SER A 237 1.65 6.69 30.72
N THR A 238 2.44 5.62 30.71
CA THR A 238 3.84 5.65 30.22
C THR A 238 3.91 6.12 28.77
N TYR A 239 3.13 5.50 27.88
CA TYR A 239 3.23 5.81 26.46
C TYR A 239 2.59 7.15 26.08
N ASN A 240 1.51 7.57 26.76
CA ASN A 240 1.00 8.94 26.60
C ASN A 240 2.03 9.98 27.05
N SER A 241 2.76 9.73 28.15
CA SER A 241 3.81 10.63 28.63
C SER A 241 4.99 10.72 27.66
N LYS A 242 5.41 9.59 27.07
CA LYS A 242 6.43 9.56 26.01
C LYS A 242 5.99 10.35 24.78
N ALA A 243 4.75 10.15 24.31
CA ALA A 243 4.19 10.91 23.21
C ALA A 243 4.17 12.42 23.51
N ALA A 244 3.70 12.83 24.69
CA ALA A 244 3.68 14.23 25.09
C ALA A 244 5.08 14.87 25.12
N ALA A 245 6.08 14.15 25.64
CA ALA A 245 7.47 14.61 25.68
C ALA A 245 8.06 14.81 24.27
N ILE A 246 7.86 13.84 23.37
CA ILE A 246 8.32 13.94 21.98
C ILE A 246 7.63 15.10 21.28
N LYS A 247 6.30 15.23 21.42
CA LYS A 247 5.51 16.32 20.84
C LYS A 247 6.05 17.69 21.26
N GLY A 248 6.23 17.91 22.57
CA GLY A 248 6.80 19.16 23.07
C GLY A 248 8.18 19.42 22.45
N ARG A 249 9.03 18.40 22.43
CA ARG A 249 10.41 18.57 21.96
C ARG A 249 10.53 18.80 20.45
N VAL A 250 9.72 18.14 19.61
CA VAL A 250 9.70 18.38 18.17
C VAL A 250 9.32 19.84 17.87
N GLN A 251 8.29 20.34 18.55
CA GLN A 251 7.84 21.73 18.41
C GLN A 251 8.89 22.74 18.88
N ASP A 252 9.51 22.50 20.02
CA ASP A 252 10.48 23.44 20.60
C ASP A 252 11.83 23.44 19.86
N ALA A 253 12.29 22.27 19.43
CA ALA A 253 13.64 22.10 18.91
C ALA A 253 13.71 22.05 17.40
N LEU A 254 12.73 21.45 16.72
CA LEU A 254 12.77 21.25 15.26
C LEU A 254 12.01 22.32 14.49
N TRP A 255 11.09 23.06 15.12
CA TRP A 255 10.52 24.24 14.46
C TRP A 255 11.59 25.32 14.26
N ASN A 256 11.73 25.80 13.03
CA ASN A 256 12.63 26.89 12.67
C ASN A 256 11.80 28.10 12.24
N SER A 257 11.86 29.18 13.01
CA SER A 257 11.08 30.39 12.75
C SER A 257 11.56 31.22 11.55
N THR A 258 12.80 31.01 11.10
CA THR A 258 13.33 31.66 9.88
C THR A 258 12.83 30.97 8.63
N TYR A 259 12.83 29.64 8.62
CA TYR A 259 12.28 28.85 7.51
C TYR A 259 10.76 28.72 7.56
N GLU A 260 10.16 28.96 8.73
CA GLU A 260 8.73 28.70 9.04
C GLU A 260 8.34 27.24 8.76
N HIS A 261 9.23 26.33 9.17
CA HIS A 261 9.16 24.91 8.84
C HIS A 261 9.80 24.05 9.93
N PHE A 262 9.43 22.76 10.01
CA PHE A 262 10.18 21.80 10.83
C PHE A 262 11.44 21.35 10.10
N ILE A 263 12.60 21.51 10.72
CA ILE A 263 13.92 21.33 10.11
C ILE A 263 14.77 20.39 10.97
N ASP A 264 15.46 19.48 10.32
CA ASP A 264 16.44 18.59 10.97
C ASP A 264 17.51 19.37 11.74
N ARG A 265 18.02 18.77 12.82
CA ARG A 265 19.28 19.21 13.45
C ARG A 265 20.33 18.13 13.36
N PHE A 266 21.58 18.50 13.11
CA PHE A 266 22.69 17.55 13.11
C PHE A 266 22.87 16.88 14.47
N GLN A 267 22.94 15.56 14.49
CA GLN A 267 23.44 14.78 15.64
C GLN A 267 24.96 14.55 15.53
N VAL A 268 25.53 14.76 14.35
CA VAL A 268 26.98 14.67 14.08
C VAL A 268 27.70 16.01 14.29
N ASN A 269 28.99 15.96 14.61
CA ASN A 269 29.90 17.11 14.67
C ASN A 269 31.19 16.80 13.92
N ASN A 270 31.53 17.57 12.89
CA ASN A 270 32.78 17.39 12.14
C ASN A 270 33.26 18.73 11.53
N LYS A 271 34.24 18.69 10.62
CA LYS A 271 34.78 19.90 9.97
C LYS A 271 33.81 20.63 9.03
N TYR A 272 32.70 20.00 8.64
CA TYR A 272 31.71 20.54 7.70
C TYR A 272 30.42 20.97 8.38
N VAL A 273 30.01 20.27 9.44
CA VAL A 273 28.76 20.51 10.15
C VAL A 273 28.97 20.48 11.65
N THR A 274 28.16 21.27 12.37
CA THR A 274 28.25 21.40 13.82
C THR A 274 27.05 20.72 14.48
N TYR A 275 27.30 19.95 15.53
CA TYR A 275 26.25 19.33 16.32
C TYR A 275 25.19 20.35 16.75
N TRP A 276 23.93 19.92 16.72
CA TRP A 276 22.75 20.68 17.11
C TRP A 276 22.38 21.84 16.19
N ASN A 277 23.21 22.25 15.23
CA ASN A 277 22.80 23.23 14.24
C ASN A 277 21.70 22.65 13.34
N PHE A 278 20.80 23.52 12.88
CA PHE A 278 19.84 23.15 11.84
C PHE A 278 20.57 22.84 10.54
N ILE A 279 20.00 21.92 9.75
CA ILE A 279 20.36 21.82 8.34
C ILE A 279 19.95 23.11 7.61
N ARG A 280 20.60 23.40 6.48
CA ARG A 280 20.50 24.70 5.81
C ARG A 280 19.48 24.74 4.68
N GLY A 281 18.32 24.09 4.85
CA GLY A 281 17.24 24.15 3.88
C GLY A 281 16.00 23.38 4.32
N ARG A 282 14.87 23.68 3.67
CA ARG A 282 13.61 22.94 3.87
C ARG A 282 13.66 21.63 3.11
N GLU A 283 13.36 20.57 3.82
CA GLU A 283 13.03 19.27 3.23
C GLU A 283 11.53 19.01 3.43
N LEU A 284 10.90 18.30 2.50
CA LEU A 284 9.48 17.96 2.55
C LEU A 284 9.10 17.19 3.83
N VAL A 285 10.09 16.59 4.51
CA VAL A 285 9.92 15.77 5.72
C VAL A 285 9.43 16.61 6.90
N GLY A 286 9.66 17.92 6.85
CA GLY A 286 9.12 18.85 7.84
C GLY A 286 7.59 18.94 7.84
N LEU A 287 6.89 18.40 6.84
CA LEU A 287 5.42 18.29 6.84
C LEU A 287 4.90 16.96 7.41
N VAL A 288 5.77 15.97 7.63
CA VAL A 288 5.40 14.66 8.20
C VAL A 288 4.80 14.73 9.62
N PRO A 289 5.13 15.70 10.51
CA PRO A 289 4.46 15.83 11.79
C PRO A 289 2.92 15.85 11.71
N TRP A 290 2.33 16.47 10.69
CA TRP A 290 0.88 16.51 10.51
C TRP A 290 0.27 15.19 10.02
N THR A 291 1.05 14.31 9.39
CA THR A 291 0.62 12.93 9.05
C THR A 291 0.14 12.16 10.29
N HIS A 292 0.62 12.56 11.47
CA HIS A 292 0.34 11.90 12.74
C HIS A 292 -0.31 12.80 13.79
N ASP A 293 -0.85 13.96 13.40
CA ASP A 293 -1.49 14.90 14.32
C ASP A 293 -0.57 15.39 15.46
N LEU A 294 0.74 15.51 15.18
CA LEU A 294 1.72 15.88 16.20
C LEU A 294 1.66 17.37 16.58
N PRO A 295 1.76 18.35 15.65
CA PRO A 295 1.80 19.76 16.02
C PRO A 295 0.55 20.20 16.78
N ASP A 296 0.68 21.23 17.60
CA ASP A 296 -0.45 21.97 18.15
C ASP A 296 -1.14 22.77 17.04
N ASP A 297 -2.44 22.98 17.19
CA ASP A 297 -3.23 23.77 16.24
C ASP A 297 -2.95 25.26 16.43
N LYS A 298 -1.82 25.72 15.89
CA LYS A 298 -1.38 27.12 15.96
C LYS A 298 -1.24 27.72 14.55
N PRO A 299 -1.76 28.94 14.31
CA PRO A 299 -1.60 29.65 13.03
C PRO A 299 -0.15 29.80 12.56
N GLU A 300 0.81 29.88 13.47
CA GLU A 300 2.24 29.98 13.15
C GLU A 300 2.76 28.76 12.36
N TYR A 301 2.31 27.55 12.71
CA TYR A 301 2.73 26.33 12.03
C TYR A 301 2.05 26.16 10.67
N ALA A 302 0.88 26.77 10.47
CA ALA A 302 0.17 26.73 9.19
C ALA A 302 1.00 27.31 8.03
N LYS A 303 1.97 28.18 8.30
CA LYS A 303 2.83 28.80 7.29
C LYS A 303 3.68 27.80 6.52
N ALA A 304 4.06 26.67 7.13
CA ALA A 304 4.84 25.62 6.47
C ALA A 304 4.14 25.08 5.21
N TRP A 305 2.81 25.04 5.20
CA TRP A 305 2.02 24.58 4.06
C TRP A 305 2.14 25.49 2.82
N SER A 306 2.54 26.75 2.98
CA SER A 306 2.78 27.64 1.83
C SER A 306 3.93 27.14 0.93
N HIS A 307 4.87 26.36 1.47
CA HIS A 307 6.06 25.92 0.76
C HIS A 307 5.76 24.90 -0.34
N ILE A 308 4.70 24.11 -0.19
CA ILE A 308 4.24 23.15 -1.21
C ILE A 308 3.34 23.78 -2.27
N LEU A 309 3.07 25.09 -2.17
CA LEU A 309 2.39 25.88 -3.19
C LEU A 309 3.35 26.83 -3.93
N ASN A 310 4.56 27.03 -3.40
CA ASN A 310 5.54 27.95 -3.95
C ASN A 310 6.53 27.24 -4.88
N THR A 311 6.54 27.62 -6.16
CA THR A 311 7.36 27.01 -7.22
C THR A 311 8.86 27.20 -7.02
N ASN A 312 9.27 28.21 -6.24
CA ASN A 312 10.67 28.44 -5.87
C ASN A 312 11.09 27.63 -4.62
N GLN A 313 10.17 26.88 -4.02
CA GLN A 313 10.37 26.05 -2.84
C GLN A 313 9.99 24.59 -3.16
N LEU A 314 9.07 23.98 -2.41
CA LEU A 314 8.79 22.55 -2.50
C LEU A 314 7.79 22.19 -3.62
N ALA A 315 7.13 23.17 -4.25
CA ALA A 315 6.12 22.90 -5.30
C ALA A 315 6.75 22.67 -6.69
N GLY A 316 6.84 21.42 -7.14
CA GLY A 316 7.25 21.06 -8.50
C GLY A 316 6.10 21.11 -9.51
N GLN A 317 6.43 21.15 -10.80
CA GLN A 317 5.44 21.11 -11.88
C GLN A 317 4.75 19.74 -11.96
N HIS A 318 5.47 18.67 -11.61
CA HIS A 318 5.00 17.29 -11.63
C HIS A 318 5.13 16.62 -10.25
N GLY A 319 4.82 17.34 -9.16
CA GLY A 319 4.77 16.80 -7.80
C GLY A 319 5.55 17.63 -6.79
N LEU A 320 5.64 17.13 -5.57
CA LEU A 320 6.33 17.81 -4.46
C LEU A 320 7.81 17.42 -4.41
N ARG A 321 8.70 18.42 -4.41
CA ARG A 321 10.15 18.20 -4.28
C ARG A 321 10.48 17.79 -2.85
N THR A 322 11.36 16.81 -2.69
CA THR A 322 11.87 16.44 -1.37
C THR A 322 12.76 17.53 -0.75
N VAL A 323 13.41 18.36 -1.57
CA VAL A 323 14.26 19.51 -1.17
C VAL A 323 14.01 20.71 -2.09
N GLU A 324 14.10 21.93 -1.55
CA GLU A 324 13.91 23.16 -2.32
C GLU A 324 15.06 23.46 -3.32
N PRO A 325 14.79 24.06 -4.49
CA PRO A 325 15.80 24.37 -5.51
C PRO A 325 16.93 25.31 -5.09
N SER A 326 16.76 26.07 -4.01
CA SER A 326 17.81 26.95 -3.47
C SER A 326 18.97 26.18 -2.82
N TYR A 327 18.81 24.87 -2.56
CA TYR A 327 19.90 24.06 -2.02
C TYR A 327 21.01 23.85 -3.06
N GLN A 328 22.26 24.08 -2.65
CA GLN A 328 23.44 24.02 -3.53
C GLN A 328 23.58 22.69 -4.29
N TYR A 329 23.14 21.57 -3.71
CA TYR A 329 23.23 20.24 -4.31
C TYR A 329 21.86 19.70 -4.73
N TYR A 330 20.89 20.58 -4.98
CA TYR A 330 19.57 20.20 -5.48
C TYR A 330 19.68 19.38 -6.78
N MET A 331 19.03 18.21 -6.82
CA MET A 331 19.02 17.26 -7.95
C MET A 331 20.40 16.76 -8.40
N ARG A 332 21.45 16.93 -7.59
CA ARG A 332 22.80 16.43 -7.93
C ARG A 332 22.85 14.91 -7.81
N GLN A 333 23.09 14.23 -8.92
CA GLN A 333 23.26 12.76 -8.98
C GLN A 333 24.62 12.30 -8.42
N TYR A 334 24.58 11.47 -7.38
CA TYR A 334 25.78 10.91 -6.73
C TYR A 334 26.07 9.46 -7.12
N ARG A 335 25.06 8.67 -7.43
CA ARG A 335 25.20 7.22 -7.64
C ARG A 335 24.54 6.75 -8.93
N TYR A 336 25.12 5.73 -9.55
CA TYR A 336 24.67 5.16 -10.81
C TYR A 336 24.82 3.63 -10.80
N GLN A 337 23.85 2.92 -11.39
CA GLN A 337 24.02 1.55 -11.82
C GLN A 337 24.50 1.55 -13.28
N GLY A 338 25.81 1.43 -13.46
CA GLY A 338 26.43 1.66 -14.77
C GLY A 338 26.29 3.14 -15.16
N THR A 339 25.53 3.43 -16.21
CA THR A 339 25.24 4.80 -16.66
C THR A 339 23.87 5.32 -16.25
N LYS A 340 23.04 4.47 -15.63
CA LYS A 340 21.68 4.84 -15.20
C LYS A 340 21.72 5.40 -13.78
N PRO A 341 21.05 6.53 -13.50
CA PRO A 341 21.02 7.11 -12.16
C PRO A 341 20.37 6.15 -11.14
N GLU A 342 20.80 6.24 -9.88
CA GLU A 342 20.15 5.60 -8.73
C GLU A 342 19.41 6.61 -7.85
N CYS A 343 18.73 6.11 -6.83
CA CYS A 343 17.83 6.84 -5.95
C CYS A 343 18.54 8.01 -5.24
N GLN A 344 17.83 9.14 -5.09
CA GLN A 344 18.30 10.27 -4.29
C GLN A 344 17.16 11.13 -3.75
N TRP A 345 17.38 11.76 -2.59
CA TRP A 345 16.36 12.55 -1.89
C TRP A 345 16.68 14.04 -1.80
N ASN A 346 17.64 14.55 -2.57
CA ASN A 346 18.04 15.95 -2.62
C ASN A 346 17.22 16.82 -3.61
N GLY A 347 15.97 16.47 -3.91
CA GLY A 347 15.14 17.24 -4.83
C GLY A 347 14.06 16.50 -5.61
N PRO A 348 14.22 15.21 -5.98
CA PRO A 348 13.22 14.50 -6.78
C PRO A 348 11.84 14.47 -6.13
N VAL A 349 10.82 14.14 -6.90
CA VAL A 349 9.49 13.82 -6.37
C VAL A 349 9.47 12.36 -5.97
N TRP A 350 9.13 12.08 -4.72
CA TRP A 350 8.97 10.72 -4.20
C TRP A 350 7.49 10.44 -3.86
N PRO A 351 6.87 9.40 -4.43
CA PRO A 351 5.53 8.93 -4.06
C PRO A 351 5.41 8.64 -2.55
N PHE A 352 6.48 8.10 -1.94
CA PHE A 352 6.59 7.87 -0.49
C PHE A 352 6.21 9.13 0.31
N GLN A 353 6.90 10.23 0.03
CA GLN A 353 6.74 11.46 0.81
C GLN A 353 5.54 12.27 0.37
N THR A 354 5.19 12.20 -0.91
CA THR A 354 3.93 12.75 -1.44
C THR A 354 2.74 12.14 -0.69
N THR A 355 2.76 10.83 -0.44
CA THR A 355 1.74 10.14 0.36
C THR A 355 1.66 10.72 1.76
N GLN A 356 2.79 10.80 2.46
CA GLN A 356 2.83 11.32 3.84
C GLN A 356 2.29 12.74 3.93
N VAL A 357 2.70 13.62 3.00
CA VAL A 357 2.27 15.01 2.99
C VAL A 357 0.81 15.17 2.64
N LEU A 358 0.26 14.40 1.69
CA LEU A 358 -1.16 14.42 1.39
C LEU A 358 -2.00 13.86 2.54
N THR A 359 -1.54 12.82 3.23
CA THR A 359 -2.19 12.36 4.49
C THR A 359 -2.15 13.47 5.54
N GLY A 360 -1.00 14.12 5.74
CA GLY A 360 -0.85 15.23 6.68
C GLY A 360 -1.71 16.44 6.33
N LEU A 361 -1.87 16.75 5.04
CA LEU A 361 -2.73 17.83 4.58
C LEU A 361 -4.21 17.49 4.82
N ALA A 362 -4.60 16.24 4.59
CA ALA A 362 -5.96 15.78 4.88
C ALA A 362 -6.29 15.83 6.37
N ASN A 363 -5.30 15.58 7.25
CA ASN A 363 -5.42 15.74 8.69
C ASN A 363 -5.45 17.22 9.10
N PHE A 364 -4.57 18.05 8.52
CA PHE A 364 -4.53 19.48 8.80
C PHE A 364 -5.88 20.15 8.50
N LEU A 365 -6.44 19.90 7.31
CA LEU A 365 -7.73 20.45 6.92
C LEU A 365 -8.92 19.89 7.72
N ASP A 366 -8.75 18.78 8.44
CA ASP A 366 -9.80 18.15 9.25
C ASP A 366 -9.73 18.50 10.74
N HIS A 367 -8.53 18.39 11.33
CA HIS A 367 -8.30 18.45 12.78
C HIS A 367 -7.79 19.82 13.26
N TYR A 368 -7.18 20.63 12.37
CA TYR A 368 -6.48 21.87 12.73
C TYR A 368 -7.32 23.09 12.37
N SER A 369 -8.41 23.32 13.10
CA SER A 369 -9.37 24.39 12.81
C SER A 369 -8.77 25.80 12.80
N GLN A 370 -7.84 26.12 13.70
CA GLN A 370 -7.20 27.44 13.78
C GLN A 370 -6.19 27.62 12.65
N GLY A 371 -5.41 26.58 12.37
CA GLY A 371 -4.48 26.54 11.25
C GLY A 371 -5.19 26.63 9.90
N ALA A 372 -6.23 25.82 9.67
CA ALA A 372 -7.01 25.85 8.43
C ALA A 372 -7.70 27.20 8.22
N ALA A 373 -8.14 27.87 9.29
CA ALA A 373 -8.75 29.19 9.24
C ALA A 373 -7.80 30.31 8.76
N THR A 374 -6.48 30.10 8.74
CA THR A 374 -5.54 31.08 8.14
C THR A 374 -5.70 31.19 6.63
N GLY A 375 -6.26 30.16 5.98
CA GLY A 375 -6.39 30.08 4.53
C GLY A 375 -5.07 29.91 3.79
N THR A 376 -3.98 29.53 4.48
CA THR A 376 -2.66 29.29 3.85
C THR A 376 -2.72 28.18 2.80
N ILE A 377 -3.54 27.15 3.07
CA ILE A 377 -3.81 26.03 2.18
C ILE A 377 -5.26 25.60 2.37
N LYS A 378 -5.91 25.09 1.33
CA LYS A 378 -7.34 24.77 1.30
C LYS A 378 -7.64 23.46 0.57
N ALA A 379 -8.88 23.00 0.67
CA ALA A 379 -9.35 21.76 0.03
C ALA A 379 -9.07 21.73 -1.49
N SER A 380 -9.18 22.85 -2.20
CA SER A 380 -8.84 22.90 -3.63
C SER A 380 -7.36 22.59 -3.91
N ASP A 381 -6.46 22.94 -3.00
CA ASP A 381 -5.04 22.64 -3.13
C ASP A 381 -4.78 21.15 -2.87
N TYR A 382 -5.51 20.53 -1.93
CA TYR A 382 -5.50 19.08 -1.75
C TYR A 382 -5.94 18.34 -3.02
N VAL A 383 -7.05 18.76 -3.65
CA VAL A 383 -7.54 18.16 -4.90
C VAL A 383 -6.53 18.34 -6.03
N HIS A 384 -5.94 19.54 -6.16
CA HIS A 384 -4.90 19.80 -7.15
C HIS A 384 -3.68 18.89 -6.98
N LEU A 385 -3.15 18.75 -5.76
CA LEU A 385 -1.99 17.91 -5.47
C LEU A 385 -2.30 16.42 -5.61
N LEU A 386 -3.50 15.97 -5.22
CA LEU A 386 -3.95 14.59 -5.43
C LEU A 386 -4.03 14.27 -6.92
N LYS A 387 -4.56 15.19 -7.74
CA LYS A 387 -4.60 15.03 -9.20
C LYS A 387 -3.21 15.01 -9.82
N GLN A 388 -2.31 15.90 -9.39
CA GLN A 388 -0.92 15.90 -9.84
C GLN A 388 -0.24 14.57 -9.50
N TYR A 389 -0.50 14.01 -8.31
CA TYR A 389 0.01 12.72 -7.92
C TYR A 389 -0.60 11.57 -8.73
N ALA A 390 -1.90 11.61 -9.06
CA ALA A 390 -2.51 10.65 -9.98
C ALA A 390 -1.82 10.68 -11.36
N GLN A 391 -1.55 11.87 -11.89
CA GLN A 391 -0.86 12.02 -13.18
C GLN A 391 0.58 11.48 -13.15
N LEU A 392 1.26 11.57 -12.01
CA LEU A 392 2.62 11.02 -11.83
C LEU A 392 2.69 9.50 -11.99
N HIS A 393 1.59 8.77 -11.74
CA HIS A 393 1.55 7.32 -11.94
C HIS A 393 1.62 6.92 -13.42
N ARG A 394 1.50 7.88 -14.33
CA ARG A 394 1.56 7.65 -15.77
C ARG A 394 2.90 8.12 -16.29
N ASN A 395 3.66 7.22 -16.91
CA ASN A 395 4.89 7.59 -17.58
C ASN A 395 4.57 8.59 -18.71
N PRO A 396 5.11 9.83 -18.68
CA PRO A 396 4.70 10.88 -19.62
C PRO A 396 5.16 10.62 -21.06
N LYS A 397 6.11 9.70 -21.29
CA LYS A 397 6.54 9.31 -22.65
C LYS A 397 5.64 8.26 -23.29
N THR A 398 5.19 7.28 -22.51
CA THR A 398 4.43 6.12 -23.03
C THR A 398 2.93 6.26 -22.81
N GLY A 399 2.52 7.08 -21.84
CA GLY A 399 1.14 7.15 -21.38
C GLY A 399 0.71 5.92 -20.58
N VAL A 400 1.61 4.98 -20.26
CA VAL A 400 1.30 3.76 -19.50
C VAL A 400 1.31 4.05 -18.00
N LEU A 401 0.40 3.41 -17.25
CA LEU A 401 0.44 3.44 -15.80
C LEU A 401 1.54 2.51 -15.32
N ASP A 402 2.61 3.11 -14.81
CA ASP A 402 3.79 2.44 -14.29
C ASP A 402 4.38 3.38 -13.22
N LEU A 403 4.22 2.98 -11.97
CA LEU A 403 4.67 3.77 -10.83
C LEU A 403 6.05 3.23 -10.47
N GLU A 404 7.05 4.06 -10.71
CA GLU A 404 8.44 3.85 -10.36
C GLU A 404 8.84 4.57 -9.06
N GLU A 405 10.14 4.46 -8.71
CA GLU A 405 10.74 4.92 -7.45
C GLU A 405 10.60 6.44 -7.25
N ASP A 406 11.22 7.24 -8.11
CA ASP A 406 11.28 8.71 -7.99
C ASP A 406 11.30 9.43 -9.35
N TYR A 407 10.99 10.73 -9.35
CA TYR A 407 10.68 11.48 -10.57
C TYR A 407 11.32 12.86 -10.60
N TYR A 408 11.65 13.29 -11.82
CA TYR A 408 12.05 14.66 -12.10
C TYR A 408 10.88 15.64 -11.87
N PRO A 409 11.00 16.65 -10.98
CA PRO A 409 9.90 17.56 -10.66
C PRO A 409 9.43 18.47 -11.81
N ASP A 410 10.25 18.62 -12.85
CA ASP A 410 10.00 19.49 -14.02
C ASP A 410 9.37 18.75 -15.21
N THR A 411 9.62 17.44 -15.34
CA THR A 411 9.15 16.63 -16.48
C THR A 411 8.21 15.49 -16.08
N GLY A 412 8.20 15.08 -14.82
CA GLY A 412 7.45 13.91 -14.34
C GLY A 412 8.03 12.59 -14.86
N LEU A 413 9.23 12.58 -15.43
CA LEU A 413 9.89 11.36 -15.87
C LEU A 413 10.51 10.63 -14.67
N PRO A 414 10.45 9.29 -14.64
CA PRO A 414 11.19 8.48 -13.67
C PRO A 414 12.70 8.81 -13.73
N VAL A 415 13.33 8.97 -12.58
CA VAL A 415 14.79 9.18 -12.47
C VAL A 415 15.47 7.83 -12.57
N VAL A 416 15.20 6.91 -11.63
CA VAL A 416 15.91 5.62 -11.54
C VAL A 416 15.68 4.75 -12.78
N GLY A 417 14.43 4.45 -13.17
CA GLY A 417 14.17 3.78 -14.46
C GLY A 417 14.81 2.39 -14.59
N LEU A 418 15.06 1.70 -13.47
CA LEU A 418 15.78 0.43 -13.43
C LEU A 418 14.79 -0.74 -13.51
N GLN A 419 15.30 -1.95 -13.74
CA GLN A 419 14.46 -3.14 -13.85
C GLN A 419 13.56 -3.33 -12.62
N ARG A 420 14.11 -3.08 -11.43
CA ARG A 420 13.41 -3.17 -10.14
C ARG A 420 12.28 -2.16 -9.96
N SER A 421 12.27 -1.07 -10.73
CA SER A 421 11.44 0.11 -10.43
C SER A 421 9.98 -0.05 -10.85
N ASN A 422 9.66 -0.96 -11.77
CA ASN A 422 8.29 -1.07 -12.32
C ASN A 422 7.27 -1.44 -11.24
N HIS A 423 6.12 -0.75 -11.25
CA HIS A 423 4.99 -0.96 -10.33
C HIS A 423 5.34 -0.97 -8.83
N TYR A 424 6.33 -0.17 -8.45
CA TYR A 424 6.89 -0.08 -7.11
C TYR A 424 5.86 0.27 -6.03
N PHE A 425 5.86 -0.49 -4.92
CA PHE A 425 4.90 -0.32 -3.84
C PHE A 425 5.57 0.27 -2.59
N HIS A 426 5.95 1.54 -2.68
CA HIS A 426 6.58 2.26 -1.56
C HIS A 426 5.80 3.53 -1.18
N SER A 427 4.48 3.51 -1.39
CA SER A 427 3.60 4.68 -1.23
C SER A 427 2.12 4.27 -1.12
N GLY A 428 1.23 5.22 -0.81
CA GLY A 428 -0.22 5.06 -0.72
C GLY A 428 -0.96 5.96 -1.72
N PHE A 429 -2.16 5.59 -2.16
CA PHE A 429 -3.02 6.46 -3.00
C PHE A 429 -4.49 6.20 -2.73
N ASN A 430 -4.90 4.92 -2.64
CA ASN A 430 -6.29 4.58 -2.38
C ASN A 430 -6.74 5.09 -1.01
N ASP A 431 -5.85 5.04 -0.01
CA ASP A 431 -6.13 5.61 1.31
C ASP A 431 -6.38 7.13 1.24
N LEU A 432 -5.63 7.87 0.40
CA LEU A 432 -5.81 9.31 0.20
C LEU A 432 -7.17 9.63 -0.44
N VAL A 433 -7.57 8.85 -1.45
CA VAL A 433 -8.90 8.99 -2.06
C VAL A 433 -10.00 8.74 -1.04
N ILE A 434 -9.88 7.67 -0.25
CA ILE A 434 -10.93 7.26 0.70
C ILE A 434 -11.03 8.22 1.89
N THR A 435 -9.90 8.63 2.47
CA THR A 435 -9.87 9.41 3.72
C THR A 435 -9.76 10.92 3.53
N GLY A 436 -9.29 11.37 2.37
CA GLY A 436 -9.19 12.79 2.03
C GLY A 436 -10.26 13.21 1.03
N LEU A 437 -10.19 12.74 -0.22
CA LEU A 437 -11.12 13.18 -1.27
C LEU A 437 -12.58 12.87 -0.92
N VAL A 438 -12.88 11.60 -0.64
CA VAL A 438 -14.20 11.13 -0.18
C VAL A 438 -14.39 11.48 1.30
N GLY A 439 -13.31 11.42 2.09
CA GLY A 439 -13.28 11.99 3.42
C GLY A 439 -13.78 11.07 4.52
N ILE A 440 -13.82 9.75 4.37
CA ILE A 440 -14.16 8.85 5.49
C ILE A 440 -13.13 9.06 6.62
N ARG A 441 -13.60 9.35 7.84
CA ARG A 441 -12.74 9.58 9.02
C ARG A 441 -12.86 8.40 10.01
N PRO A 442 -11.95 7.41 9.96
CA PRO A 442 -11.98 6.28 10.88
C PRO A 442 -11.85 6.71 12.33
N SER A 443 -12.67 6.14 13.21
CA SER A 443 -12.64 6.42 14.65
C SER A 443 -13.17 5.24 15.45
N THR A 444 -13.03 5.30 16.78
CA THR A 444 -13.66 4.33 17.71
C THR A 444 -15.10 4.68 18.06
N ASN A 445 -15.64 5.77 17.50
CA ASN A 445 -16.97 6.25 17.85
C ASN A 445 -18.05 5.31 17.29
N ALA A 446 -19.21 5.28 17.94
CA ALA A 446 -20.40 4.58 17.46
C ALA A 446 -21.11 5.35 16.32
N SER A 447 -20.32 5.85 15.36
CA SER A 447 -20.77 6.69 14.25
C SER A 447 -19.83 6.52 13.05
N ILE A 448 -20.40 6.63 11.85
CA ILE A 448 -19.65 6.93 10.63
C ILE A 448 -19.60 8.44 10.45
N GLU A 449 -18.43 8.97 10.13
CA GLU A 449 -18.23 10.37 9.80
C GLU A 449 -17.48 10.49 8.47
N VAL A 450 -17.91 11.44 7.65
CA VAL A 450 -17.19 11.87 6.46
C VAL A 450 -16.97 13.37 6.51
N ASN A 451 -15.82 13.83 6.00
CA ASN A 451 -15.52 15.22 5.73
C ASN A 451 -14.74 15.32 4.41
N PRO A 452 -15.45 15.31 3.26
CA PRO A 452 -14.83 15.28 1.94
C PRO A 452 -14.01 16.55 1.67
N LEU A 453 -12.83 16.39 1.09
CA LEU A 453 -11.98 17.50 0.63
C LEU A 453 -12.15 17.82 -0.86
N ALA A 454 -13.17 17.25 -1.51
CA ALA A 454 -13.53 17.60 -2.88
C ALA A 454 -13.87 19.11 -3.01
N ASP A 455 -13.49 19.71 -4.14
CA ASP A 455 -13.87 21.07 -4.52
C ASP A 455 -14.79 21.07 -5.75
N SER A 456 -15.06 22.23 -6.32
CA SER A 456 -15.95 22.36 -7.49
C SER A 456 -15.43 21.69 -8.77
N SER A 457 -14.15 21.31 -8.84
CA SER A 457 -13.61 20.55 -9.97
C SER A 457 -14.06 19.08 -9.95
N ILE A 458 -14.52 18.59 -8.79
CA ILE A 458 -15.10 17.26 -8.64
C ILE A 458 -16.63 17.38 -8.55
N SER A 459 -17.29 17.34 -9.72
CA SER A 459 -18.74 17.52 -9.82
C SER A 459 -19.54 16.33 -9.27
N TYR A 460 -18.96 15.14 -9.29
CA TYR A 460 -19.50 13.94 -8.65
C TYR A 460 -18.39 12.97 -8.22
N PHE A 461 -18.69 12.17 -7.19
CA PHE A 461 -17.95 10.94 -6.86
C PHE A 461 -18.87 9.93 -6.16
N ARG A 462 -18.53 8.65 -6.26
CA ARG A 462 -19.11 7.61 -5.41
C ARG A 462 -18.02 6.63 -5.00
N LEU A 463 -17.94 6.35 -3.71
CA LEU A 463 -17.19 5.26 -3.13
C LEU A 463 -18.20 4.24 -2.59
N ASP A 464 -18.13 3.01 -3.07
CA ASP A 464 -19.08 1.94 -2.77
C ASP A 464 -18.38 0.74 -2.13
N ARG A 465 -19.14 -0.02 -1.35
CA ARG A 465 -18.71 -1.29 -0.75
C ARG A 465 -17.49 -1.20 0.18
N VAL A 466 -17.35 -0.11 0.91
CA VAL A 466 -16.34 0.00 1.98
C VAL A 466 -16.78 -0.87 3.15
N LEU A 467 -15.91 -1.76 3.64
CA LEU A 467 -16.20 -2.53 4.85
C LEU A 467 -15.67 -1.77 6.08
N TYR A 468 -16.55 -1.14 6.85
CA TYR A 468 -16.21 -0.34 8.03
C TYR A 468 -16.99 -0.82 9.25
N HIS A 469 -16.28 -1.20 10.32
CA HIS A 469 -16.84 -1.79 11.55
C HIS A 469 -17.81 -2.95 11.26
N GLY A 470 -17.49 -3.77 10.27
CA GLY A 470 -18.30 -4.91 9.84
C GLY A 470 -19.60 -4.56 9.07
N ARG A 471 -19.80 -3.29 8.70
CA ARG A 471 -20.93 -2.82 7.88
C ARG A 471 -20.45 -2.36 6.51
N GLU A 472 -21.32 -2.47 5.51
CA GLU A 472 -21.02 -1.96 4.17
C GLU A 472 -21.40 -0.48 4.06
N ILE A 473 -20.43 0.38 3.75
CA ILE A 473 -20.60 1.82 3.63
C ILE A 473 -20.47 2.24 2.17
N ALA A 474 -21.36 3.13 1.73
CA ALA A 474 -21.16 3.91 0.52
C ALA A 474 -21.24 5.41 0.83
N VAL A 475 -20.44 6.21 0.12
CA VAL A 475 -20.44 7.67 0.20
C VAL A 475 -20.56 8.21 -1.22
N GLN A 476 -21.51 9.09 -1.44
CA GLN A 476 -21.78 9.67 -2.75
C GLN A 476 -21.90 11.17 -2.65
N TRP A 477 -21.31 11.87 -3.63
CA TRP A 477 -21.53 13.27 -3.92
C TRP A 477 -21.95 13.41 -5.38
N ASP A 478 -23.00 14.19 -5.64
CA ASP A 478 -23.35 14.66 -6.98
C ASP A 478 -23.89 16.08 -6.87
N ALA A 479 -23.19 17.05 -7.44
CA ALA A 479 -23.54 18.46 -7.32
C ALA A 479 -24.94 18.78 -7.88
N THR A 480 -25.45 17.98 -8.84
CA THR A 480 -26.68 18.27 -9.59
C THR A 480 -27.72 17.16 -9.49
N GLY A 481 -27.31 15.95 -9.10
CA GLY A 481 -28.12 14.73 -9.15
C GLY A 481 -28.23 14.13 -10.55
N SER A 482 -27.52 14.65 -11.55
CA SER A 482 -27.62 14.17 -12.94
C SER A 482 -26.93 12.84 -13.20
N HIS A 483 -25.96 12.46 -12.36
CA HIS A 483 -25.16 11.25 -12.56
C HIS A 483 -25.71 10.06 -11.76
N TYR A 484 -26.13 10.29 -10.51
CA TYR A 484 -26.69 9.23 -9.64
C TYR A 484 -28.20 9.37 -9.34
N GLY A 485 -28.88 10.36 -9.92
CA GLY A 485 -30.30 10.61 -9.70
C GLY A 485 -30.66 11.32 -8.39
N THR A 486 -29.67 11.67 -7.55
CA THR A 486 -29.88 12.42 -6.30
C THR A 486 -28.72 13.40 -6.09
N ALA A 487 -29.05 14.67 -5.91
CA ALA A 487 -28.08 15.72 -5.63
C ALA A 487 -27.64 15.74 -4.16
N GLY A 488 -26.43 16.23 -3.91
CA GLY A 488 -25.85 16.40 -2.59
C GLY A 488 -24.93 15.26 -2.16
N LEU A 489 -24.44 15.36 -0.93
CA LEU A 489 -23.64 14.37 -0.23
C LEU A 489 -24.57 13.39 0.50
N GLN A 490 -24.30 12.09 0.42
CA GLN A 490 -25.03 11.07 1.15
C GLN A 490 -24.11 9.97 1.69
N ILE A 491 -24.51 9.41 2.84
CA ILE A 491 -23.90 8.23 3.44
C ILE A 491 -24.94 7.11 3.43
N GLU A 492 -24.53 5.93 2.98
CA GLU A 492 -25.31 4.70 3.03
C GLU A 492 -24.66 3.68 3.96
N VAL A 493 -25.47 2.95 4.72
CA VAL A 493 -25.07 1.79 5.53
C VAL A 493 -25.93 0.60 5.10
N ASP A 494 -25.28 -0.45 4.62
CA ASP A 494 -25.89 -1.67 4.05
C ASP A 494 -26.99 -1.36 3.03
N GLY A 495 -26.67 -0.44 2.11
CA GLY A 495 -27.56 -0.01 1.03
C GLY A 495 -28.72 0.89 1.47
N LYS A 496 -28.71 1.42 2.70
CA LYS A 496 -29.72 2.38 3.18
C LYS A 496 -29.07 3.73 3.46
N VAL A 497 -29.63 4.79 2.87
CA VAL A 497 -29.22 6.17 3.21
C VAL A 497 -29.47 6.44 4.68
N VAL A 498 -28.42 6.84 5.42
CA VAL A 498 -28.49 7.18 6.85
C VAL A 498 -28.25 8.66 7.12
N ALA A 499 -27.62 9.39 6.18
CA ALA A 499 -27.43 10.83 6.27
C ALA A 499 -27.33 11.47 4.88
N LYS A 500 -27.77 12.74 4.77
CA LYS A 500 -27.71 13.56 3.55
C LYS A 500 -27.36 15.00 3.88
N SER A 501 -26.69 15.67 2.94
CA SER A 501 -26.44 17.12 2.97
C SER A 501 -26.53 17.69 1.55
N PRO A 502 -27.14 18.86 1.33
CA PRO A 502 -27.16 19.50 0.01
C PRO A 502 -25.78 20.05 -0.42
N LYS A 503 -24.81 20.08 0.48
CA LYS A 503 -23.46 20.62 0.25
C LYS A 503 -22.40 19.63 0.72
N LEU A 504 -21.22 19.70 0.12
CA LEU A 504 -20.02 19.08 0.68
C LEU A 504 -19.69 19.70 2.05
N GLY A 505 -19.25 18.86 2.96
CA GLY A 505 -18.87 19.23 4.32
C GLY A 505 -18.97 18.04 5.27
N ARG A 506 -18.60 18.26 6.53
CA ARG A 506 -18.68 17.23 7.58
C ARG A 506 -20.11 16.72 7.74
N LEU A 507 -20.28 15.41 7.64
CA LEU A 507 -21.56 14.71 7.78
C LEU A 507 -21.33 13.43 8.58
N SER A 508 -22.21 13.15 9.54
CA SER A 508 -22.12 11.95 10.37
C SER A 508 -23.48 11.27 10.54
N ALA A 509 -23.43 9.97 10.85
CA ALA A 509 -24.58 9.17 11.22
C ALA A 509 -24.21 8.16 12.30
N PRO A 510 -25.12 7.83 13.24
CA PRO A 510 -24.91 6.71 14.16
C PRO A 510 -24.61 5.41 13.40
N LEU A 511 -23.69 4.61 13.92
CA LEU A 511 -23.31 3.33 13.35
C LEU A 511 -23.27 2.26 14.44
N SER A 512 -24.05 1.20 14.23
CA SER A 512 -23.93 -0.03 15.02
C SER A 512 -22.91 -0.95 14.34
N SER A 513 -21.87 -1.33 15.07
CA SER A 513 -20.86 -2.24 14.54
C SER A 513 -21.40 -3.66 14.42
N SER A 514 -20.79 -4.42 13.51
CA SER A 514 -20.96 -5.87 13.40
C SER A 514 -19.63 -6.56 13.67
N ALA A 515 -19.70 -7.84 14.07
CA ALA A 515 -18.50 -8.63 14.27
C ALA A 515 -17.67 -8.68 12.97
N PRO A 516 -16.36 -8.45 13.05
CA PRO A 516 -15.48 -8.57 11.89
C PRO A 516 -15.52 -9.99 11.31
N ALA A 517 -15.61 -10.12 9.98
CA ALA A 517 -15.71 -11.42 9.32
C ALA A 517 -14.52 -12.32 9.63
N ALA A 518 -14.76 -13.61 9.87
CA ALA A 518 -13.70 -14.57 10.15
C ALA A 518 -12.71 -14.70 8.98
N ILE A 519 -11.42 -14.80 9.29
CA ILE A 519 -10.36 -14.97 8.29
C ILE A 519 -10.31 -16.43 7.85
N THR A 520 -10.48 -16.68 6.55
CA THR A 520 -10.29 -18.01 5.96
C THR A 520 -8.82 -18.20 5.55
N ARG A 521 -8.14 -19.20 6.14
CA ARG A 521 -6.73 -19.49 5.88
C ARG A 521 -6.56 -20.74 5.00
N LYS A 522 -6.59 -20.53 3.69
CA LYS A 522 -6.16 -21.54 2.71
C LYS A 522 -4.62 -21.46 2.59
N ILE A 523 -3.91 -22.51 2.98
CA ILE A 523 -2.43 -22.52 3.05
C ILE A 523 -1.84 -23.23 1.83
N ALA A 524 -1.11 -22.49 1.00
CA ALA A 524 -0.38 -23.08 -0.11
C ALA A 524 0.83 -23.88 0.42
N LYS A 525 0.90 -25.16 0.06
CA LYS A 525 1.96 -26.09 0.47
C LYS A 525 3.14 -26.12 -0.50
N SER A 526 3.00 -25.43 -1.64
CA SER A 526 3.98 -25.41 -2.72
C SER A 526 4.96 -24.25 -2.66
N VAL A 527 4.74 -23.27 -1.78
CA VAL A 527 5.55 -22.04 -1.74
C VAL A 527 7.00 -22.35 -1.40
N GLN A 528 7.91 -22.05 -2.32
CA GLN A 528 9.33 -21.98 -2.09
C GLN A 528 9.66 -20.51 -1.79
N LEU A 529 10.40 -20.23 -0.71
CA LEU A 529 10.67 -18.83 -0.29
C LEU A 529 11.94 -18.24 -0.91
N ASN A 530 12.87 -19.10 -1.33
CA ASN A 530 14.08 -18.72 -2.05
C ASN A 530 14.52 -19.89 -2.95
N SER A 531 15.12 -19.59 -4.10
CA SER A 531 15.81 -20.55 -4.97
C SER A 531 16.79 -21.51 -4.27
N THR A 532 17.30 -21.14 -3.09
CA THR A 532 18.21 -21.98 -2.28
C THR A 532 17.50 -22.78 -1.19
N THR A 533 16.21 -22.54 -0.93
CA THR A 533 15.41 -23.34 0.01
C THR A 533 15.26 -24.77 -0.53
N ALA A 534 15.52 -25.77 0.32
CA ALA A 534 15.55 -27.17 -0.10
C ALA A 534 14.19 -27.69 -0.57
N PHE A 535 13.12 -27.38 0.16
CA PHE A 535 11.74 -27.77 -0.14
C PHE A 535 10.73 -26.74 0.37
N PRO A 536 9.53 -26.63 -0.23
CA PRO A 536 9.12 -27.24 -1.50
C PRO A 536 10.04 -26.83 -2.66
N LYS A 537 10.19 -27.69 -3.67
CA LYS A 537 11.11 -27.46 -4.80
C LYS A 537 10.43 -27.76 -6.14
N GLY A 538 10.49 -26.78 -7.03
CA GLY A 538 10.09 -26.90 -8.42
C GLY A 538 11.14 -27.60 -9.29
N THR A 539 10.71 -28.46 -10.22
CA THR A 539 11.53 -29.00 -11.31
C THR A 539 10.67 -29.22 -12.56
N THR A 540 11.29 -29.36 -13.72
CA THR A 540 10.59 -29.43 -15.01
C THR A 540 11.08 -30.59 -15.86
N SER A 541 10.29 -30.97 -16.87
CA SER A 541 10.71 -31.97 -17.87
C SER A 541 11.85 -31.50 -18.77
N THR A 542 12.26 -30.23 -18.67
CA THR A 542 13.35 -29.61 -19.45
C THR A 542 14.70 -29.61 -18.71
N ASN A 543 14.75 -30.14 -17.48
CA ASN A 543 15.96 -30.25 -16.66
C ASN A 543 16.65 -28.90 -16.38
N GLU A 544 15.87 -27.85 -16.10
CA GLU A 544 16.39 -26.54 -15.74
C GLU A 544 16.80 -26.44 -14.26
N GLY A 545 17.69 -25.48 -13.95
CA GLY A 545 18.13 -25.22 -12.58
C GLY A 545 17.08 -24.50 -11.73
N THR A 546 17.18 -24.60 -10.40
CA THR A 546 16.17 -24.06 -9.46
C THR A 546 15.89 -22.57 -9.64
N GLY A 547 16.87 -21.78 -10.05
CA GLY A 547 16.68 -20.34 -10.30
C GLY A 547 15.65 -20.05 -11.41
N ALA A 548 15.49 -20.95 -12.37
CA ALA A 548 14.48 -20.80 -13.44
C ALA A 548 13.09 -21.31 -13.03
N THR A 549 13.01 -22.26 -12.10
CA THR A 549 11.75 -22.90 -11.71
C THR A 549 11.11 -22.26 -10.48
N TYR A 550 11.91 -21.76 -9.53
CA TYR A 550 11.46 -21.11 -8.31
C TYR A 550 10.38 -20.02 -8.53
N PRO A 551 10.50 -19.12 -9.54
CA PRO A 551 9.50 -18.07 -9.77
C PRO A 551 8.07 -18.55 -10.01
N ALA A 552 7.87 -19.83 -10.38
CA ALA A 552 6.53 -20.40 -10.56
C ALA A 552 5.90 -20.94 -9.27
N ILE A 553 6.58 -20.83 -8.13
CA ILE A 553 6.10 -21.25 -6.80
C ILE A 553 6.63 -20.31 -5.71
N ASP A 554 6.90 -19.05 -6.03
CA ASP A 554 7.55 -18.10 -5.12
C ASP A 554 6.55 -17.29 -4.27
N GLY A 555 5.25 -17.53 -4.51
CA GLY A 555 4.15 -16.90 -3.82
C GLY A 555 3.64 -15.61 -4.47
N ARG A 556 4.17 -15.19 -5.63
CA ARG A 556 3.83 -13.92 -6.30
C ARG A 556 2.95 -14.13 -7.53
N ILE A 557 1.93 -13.29 -7.70
CA ILE A 557 1.02 -13.35 -8.85
C ILE A 557 0.78 -11.95 -9.40
N TYR A 558 1.25 -11.70 -10.62
CA TYR A 558 0.93 -10.52 -11.42
C TYR A 558 1.08 -10.83 -12.92
N PHE A 559 0.50 -9.98 -13.76
CA PHE A 559 0.40 -10.19 -15.22
C PHE A 559 0.80 -8.96 -16.04
N TYR A 560 1.75 -8.17 -15.52
CA TYR A 560 2.28 -7.00 -16.22
C TYR A 560 2.95 -7.39 -17.54
N SER A 561 2.89 -6.47 -18.51
CA SER A 561 3.33 -6.73 -19.89
C SER A 561 4.75 -6.25 -20.14
N GLU A 562 5.24 -5.39 -19.28
CA GLU A 562 6.57 -4.82 -19.22
C GLU A 562 7.58 -5.97 -19.08
N PRO A 563 8.54 -6.13 -20.02
CA PRO A 563 9.48 -7.25 -19.99
C PRO A 563 10.30 -7.36 -18.70
N ASN A 564 10.51 -6.22 -18.03
CA ASN A 564 11.25 -6.09 -16.78
C ASN A 564 10.40 -6.41 -15.54
N ALA A 565 9.09 -6.58 -15.68
CA ALA A 565 8.16 -6.95 -14.62
C ALA A 565 7.52 -8.32 -14.94
N ALA A 566 8.34 -9.34 -15.15
CA ALA A 566 7.90 -10.68 -15.51
C ALA A 566 8.17 -11.68 -14.37
N ASN A 567 7.15 -12.42 -13.94
CA ASN A 567 7.30 -13.55 -13.00
C ASN A 567 7.02 -14.91 -13.67
N GLY A 568 7.54 -15.98 -13.07
CA GLY A 568 7.18 -17.34 -13.42
C GLY A 568 8.20 -18.08 -14.30
N TRP A 569 7.87 -19.33 -14.59
CA TRP A 569 8.66 -20.22 -15.41
C TRP A 569 8.14 -20.26 -16.85
N ASN A 570 9.04 -20.26 -17.84
CA ASN A 570 8.72 -20.29 -19.26
C ASN A 570 9.00 -21.66 -19.87
N SER A 571 8.03 -22.25 -20.57
CA SER A 571 8.25 -23.47 -21.33
C SER A 571 9.06 -23.24 -22.62
N PRO A 572 9.60 -24.30 -23.23
CA PRO A 572 9.95 -24.30 -24.64
C PRO A 572 8.74 -23.99 -25.54
N VAL A 573 9.01 -23.63 -26.79
CA VAL A 573 7.97 -23.45 -27.81
C VAL A 573 7.26 -24.77 -28.06
N GLY A 574 5.92 -24.75 -28.12
CA GLY A 574 5.11 -25.93 -28.35
C GLY A 574 5.40 -26.62 -29.68
N ASN A 575 5.67 -27.93 -29.60
CA ASN A 575 5.95 -28.81 -30.73
C ASN A 575 4.98 -30.02 -30.78
N GLY A 576 3.89 -29.98 -30.00
CA GLY A 576 2.90 -31.06 -29.90
C GLY A 576 3.12 -32.07 -28.76
N ALA A 577 4.28 -32.02 -28.09
CA ALA A 577 4.57 -32.86 -26.92
C ALA A 577 4.02 -32.30 -25.62
N ASP A 578 3.71 -33.20 -24.68
CA ASP A 578 3.40 -32.83 -23.30
C ASP A 578 4.69 -32.55 -22.53
N ILE A 579 4.63 -31.54 -21.67
CA ILE A 579 5.69 -31.21 -20.71
C ILE A 579 5.09 -31.17 -19.30
N TRP A 580 5.94 -31.12 -18.28
CA TRP A 580 5.47 -31.00 -16.91
C TRP A 580 6.31 -30.04 -16.07
N TYR A 581 5.63 -29.43 -15.10
CA TYR A 581 6.23 -28.76 -13.96
C TYR A 581 5.81 -29.52 -12.70
N GLN A 582 6.76 -29.95 -11.88
CA GLN A 582 6.51 -30.71 -10.66
C GLN A 582 7.03 -30.00 -9.43
N ILE A 583 6.38 -30.27 -8.30
CA ILE A 583 6.76 -29.81 -6.97
C ILE A 583 7.09 -31.05 -6.13
N ASP A 584 8.27 -31.09 -5.52
CA ASP A 584 8.58 -31.96 -4.40
C ASP A 584 8.40 -31.18 -3.10
N PHE A 585 7.48 -31.64 -2.24
CA PHE A 585 7.22 -30.98 -0.94
C PHE A 585 8.27 -31.32 0.13
N GLY A 586 9.22 -32.21 -0.13
CA GLY A 586 10.20 -32.64 0.85
C GLY A 586 9.68 -33.67 1.86
N SER A 587 8.35 -33.81 1.96
CA SER A 587 7.62 -34.71 2.84
C SER A 587 6.23 -34.99 2.26
N THR A 588 5.57 -36.06 2.71
CA THR A 588 4.21 -36.36 2.25
C THR A 588 3.22 -35.29 2.74
N GLN A 589 2.46 -34.72 1.81
CA GLN A 589 1.42 -33.73 2.08
C GLN A 589 0.05 -34.27 1.67
N SER A 590 -0.98 -33.95 2.45
CA SER A 590 -2.38 -34.16 2.05
C SER A 590 -2.79 -33.03 1.10
N VAL A 591 -3.20 -33.31 -0.12
CA VAL A 591 -3.53 -32.29 -1.13
C VAL A 591 -4.84 -32.61 -1.85
N SER A 592 -5.59 -31.57 -2.22
CA SER A 592 -6.94 -31.69 -2.79
C SER A 592 -7.28 -30.63 -3.84
N SER A 593 -6.48 -29.57 -3.98
CA SER A 593 -6.72 -28.55 -5.01
C SER A 593 -5.45 -27.81 -5.41
N ALA A 594 -5.53 -27.11 -6.54
CA ALA A 594 -4.49 -26.22 -7.02
C ALA A 594 -5.08 -24.96 -7.66
N GLU A 595 -4.27 -23.91 -7.64
CA GLU A 595 -4.47 -22.68 -8.42
C GLU A 595 -3.28 -22.56 -9.39
N LEU A 596 -3.57 -22.47 -10.68
CA LEU A 596 -2.59 -22.29 -11.75
C LEU A 596 -2.78 -20.90 -12.37
N ALA A 597 -1.71 -20.10 -12.39
CA ALA A 597 -1.69 -18.80 -13.03
C ALA A 597 -0.88 -18.87 -14.32
N PHE A 598 -1.51 -18.56 -15.46
CA PHE A 598 -0.85 -18.55 -16.77
C PHE A 598 -0.81 -17.13 -17.31
N TYR A 599 0.37 -16.68 -17.75
CA TYR A 599 0.50 -15.42 -18.48
C TYR A 599 0.35 -15.64 -19.98
N ALA A 600 -0.41 -14.77 -20.63
CA ALA A 600 -0.61 -14.77 -22.08
C ALA A 600 -0.41 -13.37 -22.65
N ASN A 601 0.39 -13.29 -23.70
CA ASN A 601 0.64 -12.10 -24.48
C ASN A 601 1.12 -12.53 -25.87
N ALA A 602 0.27 -12.34 -26.88
CA ALA A 602 0.55 -12.75 -28.25
C ALA A 602 1.82 -12.07 -28.82
N GLY A 603 2.04 -10.80 -28.49
CA GLY A 603 3.22 -10.04 -28.92
C GLY A 603 4.54 -10.55 -28.33
N GLN A 604 4.48 -11.27 -27.21
CA GLN A 604 5.64 -11.91 -26.56
C GLN A 604 5.71 -13.43 -26.83
N GLY A 605 4.77 -13.98 -27.60
CA GLY A 605 4.70 -15.41 -27.94
C GLY A 605 4.27 -16.31 -26.77
N PHE A 606 3.49 -15.79 -25.82
CA PHE A 606 2.94 -16.53 -24.69
C PHE A 606 1.44 -16.75 -24.81
N ASP A 607 0.98 -17.96 -24.52
CA ASP A 607 -0.44 -18.34 -24.48
C ASP A 607 -0.68 -19.39 -23.38
N VAL A 608 -1.94 -19.62 -23.02
CA VAL A 608 -2.35 -20.72 -22.14
C VAL A 608 -2.11 -22.08 -22.81
N PRO A 609 -1.90 -23.17 -22.05
CA PRO A 609 -1.76 -24.50 -22.64
C PRO A 609 -3.01 -24.94 -23.40
N ALA A 610 -2.83 -25.77 -24.43
CA ALA A 610 -3.93 -26.39 -25.18
C ALA A 610 -4.73 -27.39 -24.33
N SER A 611 -4.04 -28.06 -23.41
CA SER A 611 -4.62 -28.99 -22.44
C SER A 611 -3.71 -29.08 -21.23
N TYR A 612 -4.27 -29.40 -20.07
CA TYR A 612 -3.51 -29.65 -18.86
C TYR A 612 -4.21 -30.68 -17.96
N SER A 613 -3.44 -31.35 -17.11
CA SER A 613 -3.92 -32.28 -16.09
C SER A 613 -3.01 -32.24 -14.86
N VAL A 614 -3.51 -32.71 -13.73
CA VAL A 614 -2.73 -32.80 -12.48
C VAL A 614 -2.49 -34.27 -12.15
N GLN A 615 -1.26 -34.59 -11.78
CA GLN A 615 -0.84 -35.93 -11.40
C GLN A 615 -0.14 -35.90 -10.04
N VAL A 616 -0.26 -37.00 -9.29
CA VAL A 616 0.40 -37.22 -8.01
C VAL A 616 1.30 -38.44 -8.11
N LEU A 617 2.41 -38.41 -7.38
CA LEU A 617 3.27 -39.59 -7.25
C LEU A 617 2.63 -40.58 -6.26
N ASN A 618 2.38 -41.80 -6.72
CA ASN A 618 1.93 -42.93 -5.91
C ASN A 618 2.97 -44.05 -6.00
N GLY A 619 3.68 -44.30 -4.90
CA GLY A 619 4.89 -45.12 -4.92
C GLY A 619 5.94 -44.51 -5.86
N ASN A 620 6.27 -45.24 -6.94
CA ASN A 620 7.21 -44.78 -7.97
C ASN A 620 6.51 -44.42 -9.29
N THR A 621 5.18 -44.36 -9.32
CA THR A 621 4.40 -44.14 -10.55
C THR A 621 3.58 -42.87 -10.46
N TRP A 622 3.61 -42.08 -11.52
CA TRP A 622 2.74 -40.92 -11.68
C TRP A 622 1.34 -41.36 -12.09
N THR A 623 0.33 -40.91 -11.35
CA THR A 623 -1.08 -41.23 -11.63
C THR A 623 -1.91 -39.95 -11.67
N ALA A 624 -2.92 -39.92 -12.54
CA ALA A 624 -3.87 -38.81 -12.57
C ALA A 624 -4.62 -38.73 -11.22
N VAL A 625 -4.90 -37.50 -10.77
CA VAL A 625 -5.71 -37.29 -9.58
C VAL A 625 -7.14 -37.82 -9.78
N GLN A 626 -7.72 -38.40 -8.75
CA GLN A 626 -9.08 -38.96 -8.82
C GLN A 626 -10.13 -37.86 -8.56
N GLY A 627 -11.25 -37.92 -9.28
CA GLY A 627 -12.35 -36.96 -9.12
C GLY A 627 -12.01 -35.53 -9.56
N GLY A 628 -11.05 -35.39 -10.49
CA GLY A 628 -10.58 -34.09 -10.97
C GLY A 628 -11.69 -33.22 -11.57
N LYS A 629 -11.77 -31.97 -11.11
CA LYS A 629 -12.59 -30.88 -11.65
C LYS A 629 -11.63 -29.80 -12.14
N TYR A 630 -11.68 -29.51 -13.43
CA TYR A 630 -10.73 -28.63 -14.11
C TYR A 630 -11.47 -27.45 -14.72
N ASP A 631 -11.07 -26.23 -14.34
CA ASP A 631 -11.47 -25.03 -15.08
C ASP A 631 -10.81 -25.02 -16.47
N THR A 632 -11.37 -24.27 -17.40
CA THR A 632 -10.65 -23.99 -18.66
C THR A 632 -9.42 -23.14 -18.34
N ALA A 633 -8.27 -23.45 -18.97
CA ALA A 633 -7.05 -22.68 -18.77
C ALA A 633 -7.29 -21.19 -19.11
N LEU A 634 -7.06 -20.32 -18.14
CA LEU A 634 -7.40 -18.91 -18.19
C LEU A 634 -6.14 -18.06 -18.37
N ALA A 635 -6.17 -17.17 -19.36
CA ALA A 635 -5.10 -16.21 -19.62
C ALA A 635 -5.15 -15.07 -18.60
N ASN A 636 -4.02 -14.73 -17.97
CA ASN A 636 -3.87 -13.60 -17.06
C ASN A 636 -4.93 -13.59 -15.93
N GLY A 637 -5.12 -14.76 -15.31
CA GLY A 637 -6.06 -15.00 -14.23
C GLY A 637 -5.77 -16.35 -13.55
N ILE A 638 -6.66 -16.78 -12.67
CA ILE A 638 -6.51 -18.02 -11.91
C ILE A 638 -7.34 -19.15 -12.53
N THR A 639 -6.67 -20.25 -12.89
CA THR A 639 -7.30 -21.51 -13.29
C THR A 639 -7.39 -22.42 -12.07
N ASN A 640 -8.59 -22.76 -11.61
CA ASN A 640 -8.77 -23.62 -10.45
C ASN A 640 -8.85 -25.10 -10.85
N VAL A 641 -8.29 -25.94 -9.99
CA VAL A 641 -8.39 -27.40 -10.09
C VAL A 641 -8.70 -27.97 -8.72
N ALA A 642 -9.62 -28.92 -8.64
CA ALA A 642 -9.90 -29.67 -7.41
C ALA A 642 -9.96 -31.17 -7.69
N TRP A 643 -9.63 -31.99 -6.69
CA TRP A 643 -9.66 -33.45 -6.77
C TRP A 643 -9.92 -34.06 -5.39
N ASN A 644 -10.14 -35.37 -5.33
CA ASN A 644 -10.28 -36.09 -4.07
C ASN A 644 -8.98 -36.01 -3.26
N THR A 645 -9.07 -35.69 -1.97
CA THR A 645 -7.90 -35.60 -1.08
C THR A 645 -6.99 -36.82 -1.20
N VAL A 646 -5.70 -36.58 -1.43
CA VAL A 646 -4.68 -37.62 -1.58
C VAL A 646 -3.40 -37.22 -0.85
N SER A 647 -2.76 -38.19 -0.21
CA SER A 647 -1.44 -38.01 0.40
C SER A 647 -0.36 -38.26 -0.63
N SER A 648 0.44 -37.25 -0.97
CA SER A 648 1.58 -37.41 -1.88
C SER A 648 2.74 -36.49 -1.50
N ARG A 649 3.96 -36.96 -1.76
CA ARG A 649 5.18 -36.15 -1.64
C ARG A 649 5.37 -35.22 -2.83
N GLN A 650 4.88 -35.61 -4.01
CA GLN A 650 5.09 -34.86 -5.25
C GLN A 650 3.82 -34.72 -6.05
N VAL A 651 3.63 -33.52 -6.60
CA VAL A 651 2.51 -33.18 -7.49
C VAL A 651 3.10 -32.55 -8.75
N ARG A 652 2.53 -32.85 -9.91
CA ARG A 652 2.90 -32.18 -11.16
C ARG A 652 1.68 -31.76 -11.97
N VAL A 653 1.82 -30.63 -12.65
CA VAL A 653 0.94 -30.25 -13.75
C VAL A 653 1.59 -30.74 -15.04
N VAL A 654 0.86 -31.56 -15.80
CA VAL A 654 1.25 -32.02 -17.14
C VAL A 654 0.42 -31.22 -18.13
N PHE A 655 1.06 -30.57 -19.10
CA PHE A 655 0.37 -29.70 -20.03
C PHE A 655 1.02 -29.66 -21.41
N LYS A 656 0.25 -29.21 -22.41
CA LYS A 656 0.69 -29.10 -23.80
C LYS A 656 0.71 -27.65 -24.25
N PRO A 657 1.88 -27.03 -24.46
CA PRO A 657 1.96 -25.72 -25.10
C PRO A 657 1.36 -25.79 -26.52
N LYS A 658 0.62 -24.76 -26.91
CA LYS A 658 0.10 -24.65 -28.29
C LYS A 658 1.26 -24.55 -29.28
N SER A 659 1.09 -25.10 -30.47
CA SER A 659 2.14 -25.07 -31.51
C SER A 659 2.54 -23.61 -31.82
N GLY A 660 3.83 -23.31 -31.77
CA GLY A 660 4.35 -21.96 -32.02
C GLY A 660 4.26 -20.99 -30.83
N SER A 661 3.72 -21.40 -29.68
CA SER A 661 3.64 -20.57 -28.47
C SER A 661 4.37 -21.20 -27.29
N ARG A 662 4.83 -20.37 -26.36
CA ARG A 662 5.32 -20.79 -25.04
C ARG A 662 4.19 -20.67 -24.02
N VAL A 663 4.29 -21.41 -22.92
CA VAL A 663 3.48 -21.21 -21.72
C VAL A 663 4.36 -20.57 -20.66
N ARG A 664 3.87 -19.49 -20.04
CA ARG A 664 4.47 -18.95 -18.81
C ARG A 664 3.58 -19.33 -17.64
N LEU A 665 4.08 -20.22 -16.79
CA LEU A 665 3.46 -20.58 -15.51
C LEU A 665 3.92 -19.56 -14.47
N VAL A 666 3.05 -18.59 -14.18
CA VAL A 666 3.32 -17.50 -13.22
C VAL A 666 3.38 -18.06 -11.81
N GLU A 667 2.44 -18.95 -11.45
CA GLU A 667 2.38 -19.53 -10.11
C GLU A 667 1.63 -20.87 -10.15
N PHE A 668 2.09 -21.83 -9.34
CA PHE A 668 1.46 -23.12 -9.08
C PHE A 668 1.26 -23.34 -7.58
N LYS A 669 0.09 -22.94 -7.07
CA LYS A 669 -0.29 -23.17 -5.68
C LYS A 669 -0.98 -24.51 -5.50
N VAL A 670 -0.54 -25.32 -4.54
CA VAL A 670 -1.18 -26.60 -4.18
C VAL A 670 -1.64 -26.56 -2.72
N TYR A 671 -2.85 -27.06 -2.46
CA TYR A 671 -3.53 -26.98 -1.16
C TYR A 671 -3.96 -28.33 -0.60
#